data_AF-A0A7W0I8Q9-F1
#
_entry.id   AF-A0A7W0I8Q9-F1
#
_cell.length_a   1.000
_cell.length_b   1.000
_cell.length_c   1.000
_cell.angle_alpha   90.00
_cell.angle_beta   90.00
_cell.angle_gamma   90.00
#
_symmetry.space_group_name_H-M   'P 1'
#
loop_
_entity.id
_entity.type
_entity.pdbx_description
1 polymer ?
#
loop_
_entity_poly.entity_id
_entity_poly.type
_entity_poly.pdbx_seq_one_letter_code
_entity_poly.pdbx_strand_id
1 'polypeptide(L)'
;MHQRRRRRAARRLWTAVVAALAIPLTTVATGQSPAQAAAVQCSVDYTTNDWGSGFTAELTVTNRGTEAIDGWTLTYDYTGDQKLTNGWSGIWSQSGKTVTVKNESYNAKIAAGAAISTGGQFTYSGTNAAPTSFAINGTTCAGAHQPPVTVLTSPEAGAIFSEGDTVPMAATAAAADGADIEKIEFYNDTELLGTDTTAPYTYDADGLAAGNHSLYAKAYDSLGAAAESTPVGITVAEGPAVVASPTQLGVKQGESGSFEVKLSTKPSSNVTVSVARTEGNSGLSVTDGESLTFTESNWSTAQKVTISADSSGTGAATFTVSAPGHAKAEVVVTQLGAGKAYDARFLDLYGKITNPANGYFSPEGIPYHSVETLIVEAPDHGHETTSEAYSYLIWLQAMYGKITGDWSKFNGAWEIMEKYMIPTHADQPTNSFYNASKPATYAPEWDQPSPYPAKLDSSVTSGSDPIAAELKSAYGTDDIYGMHWIQDVDNVYGYGNAPGKCQAGPSDTGPSYINTFQRGPQESVWETVTHPTCDNFTYGGDNGYLDLFTGDASYAKQWKFTNAPDADARAVQAAYWADLWAKEQGKGGEVSATVGKAAKMGDYLRYAMYDKYFKKIGDCVGPSACPAGTGKNSSHYLMSWYYAWGGATDTSAGWSVRIGSSHAHGGYQNPMAAYALSSYDALKPKSATGQSDWATSLDRQLEFYEWLQSAEGAIAGGATNSWQGRYATPPAGTPTFYGMYYDEKPVYHDPPSNQWFGFQAWSMERVAEYYHETGDAGAKGVLDKWVDWALSETTVNPDGSFQVPNTLRWSGAPETWNPSSPAENTDLHVTVADYTNDVGVTAAYAKTLTYYAAKSGDTEAKTTAKALLDGMWENNQDALGIAVPETRADYNRFDDAVYVPSGWTGTMPNGDTIDSSSTFASIRSFYEDDPAWSKIESYLAGGAAPTFTYHRFWAQADIALAMGSYAELLE
;
A
#
# COMPACT_ATOMS: atom_id res chain seq x y z
N MET A 1 -63.25 18.04 -12.80
CA MET A 1 -63.80 17.75 -11.45
C MET A 1 -65.12 17.00 -11.55
N HIS A 2 -65.14 15.71 -11.22
CA HIS A 2 -66.36 14.93 -11.02
C HIS A 2 -66.13 13.78 -10.04
N GLN A 3 -67.08 13.65 -9.10
CA GLN A 3 -67.61 12.43 -8.48
C GLN A 3 -66.78 11.67 -7.40
N ARG A 4 -67.31 11.56 -6.16
CA ARG A 4 -68.15 10.45 -5.56
C ARG A 4 -67.27 9.32 -4.98
N ARG A 5 -67.56 8.59 -3.89
CA ARG A 5 -68.68 8.43 -2.93
C ARG A 5 -68.19 7.48 -1.80
N ARG A 6 -68.59 7.74 -0.54
CA ARG A 6 -69.27 6.85 0.46
C ARG A 6 -68.73 5.41 0.69
N ARG A 7 -68.62 4.80 1.89
CA ARG A 7 -69.49 4.76 3.09
C ARG A 7 -68.87 3.76 4.11
N ARG A 8 -68.78 4.06 5.42
CA ARG A 8 -69.64 3.62 6.57
C ARG A 8 -69.11 2.50 7.46
N ALA A 9 -69.27 2.74 8.76
CA ALA A 9 -69.06 1.86 9.90
C ALA A 9 -70.31 1.05 10.31
N ALA A 10 -70.06 -0.02 11.07
CA ALA A 10 -70.67 -0.39 12.37
C ALA A 10 -71.48 -1.71 12.49
N ARG A 11 -71.14 -2.43 13.58
CA ARG A 11 -71.91 -3.33 14.49
C ARG A 11 -71.82 -4.86 14.35
N ARG A 12 -71.16 -5.45 15.37
CA ARG A 12 -71.57 -6.53 16.32
C ARG A 12 -72.38 -7.73 15.82
N LEU A 13 -71.95 -8.96 16.15
CA LEU A 13 -72.64 -9.86 17.10
C LEU A 13 -71.86 -11.17 17.36
N TRP A 14 -72.01 -11.66 18.60
CA TRP A 14 -71.53 -12.89 19.22
C TRP A 14 -72.53 -14.07 19.05
N THR A 15 -72.05 -15.31 19.17
CA THR A 15 -72.81 -16.54 19.51
C THR A 15 -71.86 -17.52 20.22
N ALA A 16 -71.94 -17.74 21.56
CA ALA A 16 -72.78 -18.69 22.36
C ALA A 16 -71.97 -19.97 22.77
N VAL A 17 -71.48 -20.13 24.03
CA VAL A 17 -72.12 -20.60 25.31
C VAL A 17 -72.41 -22.12 25.33
N VAL A 18 -72.16 -23.00 26.33
CA VAL A 18 -71.47 -23.10 27.66
C VAL A 18 -71.52 -24.60 28.05
N ALA A 19 -70.50 -25.12 28.77
CA ALA A 19 -70.56 -26.06 29.93
C ALA A 19 -69.19 -26.78 30.10
N ALA A 20 -68.51 -26.90 31.24
CA ALA A 20 -68.87 -26.62 32.64
C ALA A 20 -67.63 -26.59 33.57
N LEU A 21 -67.79 -25.89 34.71
CA LEU A 21 -67.26 -26.15 36.07
C LEU A 21 -65.76 -25.91 36.41
N ALA A 22 -65.47 -24.77 37.08
CA ALA A 22 -65.12 -24.67 38.53
C ALA A 22 -64.48 -23.29 38.89
N ILE A 23 -64.84 -22.79 40.08
CA ILE A 23 -64.55 -21.48 40.75
C ILE A 23 -63.46 -21.72 41.85
N PRO A 24 -62.76 -20.75 42.52
CA PRO A 24 -62.66 -19.28 42.41
C PRO A 24 -61.21 -18.71 42.22
N LEU A 25 -61.13 -17.39 42.04
CA LEU A 25 -59.92 -16.57 42.14
C LEU A 25 -59.08 -16.85 43.42
N THR A 26 -57.80 -17.17 43.21
CA THR A 26 -56.70 -16.89 44.15
C THR A 26 -55.49 -16.41 43.35
N THR A 27 -54.91 -15.30 43.77
CA THR A 27 -53.61 -14.76 43.34
C THR A 27 -52.52 -15.85 43.42
N VAL A 28 -51.90 -16.19 42.30
CA VAL A 28 -50.63 -16.94 42.26
C VAL A 28 -49.64 -16.09 41.46
N ALA A 29 -48.52 -15.84 42.11
CA ALA A 29 -47.37 -15.11 41.60
C ALA A 29 -46.93 -15.69 40.24
N THR A 30 -46.85 -14.83 39.22
CA THR A 30 -45.95 -15.08 38.09
C THR A 30 -44.54 -15.07 38.67
N GLY A 31 -43.91 -16.24 38.73
CA GLY A 31 -42.49 -16.35 39.02
C GLY A 31 -41.75 -15.44 38.05
N GLN A 32 -41.11 -14.40 38.59
CA GLN A 32 -40.03 -13.72 37.89
C GLN A 32 -38.97 -14.79 37.66
N SER A 33 -38.76 -15.18 36.41
CA SER A 33 -37.44 -15.65 35.98
C SER A 33 -36.44 -14.60 36.49
N PRO A 34 -35.34 -14.97 37.16
CA PRO A 34 -34.32 -13.98 37.46
C PRO A 34 -33.93 -13.34 36.14
N ALA A 35 -34.07 -12.01 36.04
CA ALA A 35 -33.39 -11.26 35.01
C ALA A 35 -31.92 -11.67 35.10
N GLN A 36 -31.44 -12.40 34.09
CA GLN A 36 -30.02 -12.60 33.89
C GLN A 36 -29.46 -11.18 33.78
N ALA A 37 -28.67 -10.75 34.77
CA ALA A 37 -27.80 -9.61 34.56
C ALA A 37 -27.01 -9.93 33.28
N ALA A 38 -27.07 -9.05 32.28
CA ALA A 38 -26.22 -9.21 31.10
C ALA A 38 -24.79 -9.42 31.62
N ALA A 39 -24.17 -10.55 31.25
CA ALA A 39 -22.81 -10.84 31.66
C ALA A 39 -21.92 -9.68 31.20
N VAL A 40 -21.01 -9.22 32.05
CA VAL A 40 -20.03 -8.21 31.67
C VAL A 40 -19.21 -8.78 30.50
N GLN A 41 -19.31 -8.17 29.33
CA GLN A 41 -18.48 -8.49 28.17
C GLN A 41 -17.29 -7.52 28.17
N CYS A 42 -16.08 -8.05 28.22
CA CYS A 42 -14.86 -7.25 28.32
C CYS A 42 -13.67 -7.97 27.68
N SER A 43 -12.69 -7.21 27.23
CA SER A 43 -11.34 -7.71 26.94
C SER A 43 -10.33 -7.03 27.85
N VAL A 44 -9.19 -7.68 28.06
CA VAL A 44 -8.06 -7.12 28.80
C VAL A 44 -6.79 -7.34 27.99
N ASP A 45 -6.24 -6.26 27.44
CA ASP A 45 -4.92 -6.29 26.82
C ASP A 45 -3.86 -6.17 27.92
N TYR A 46 -2.87 -7.06 27.92
CA TYR A 46 -1.82 -7.13 28.93
C TYR A 46 -0.45 -7.04 28.27
N THR A 47 0.29 -5.96 28.54
CA THR A 47 1.65 -5.76 28.03
C THR A 47 2.62 -5.61 29.18
N THR A 48 3.90 -5.93 28.94
CA THR A 48 4.95 -5.84 29.96
C THR A 48 6.22 -5.21 29.44
N ASN A 49 6.88 -4.42 30.28
CA ASN A 49 8.29 -4.05 30.13
C ASN A 49 9.09 -4.78 31.22
N ASP A 50 9.87 -5.78 30.83
CA ASP A 50 10.55 -6.73 31.72
C ASP A 50 12.07 -6.55 31.65
N TRP A 51 12.72 -6.46 32.83
CA TRP A 51 14.17 -6.32 32.98
C TRP A 51 14.81 -7.50 33.72
N GLY A 52 14.18 -8.68 33.73
CA GLY A 52 14.74 -9.97 34.16
C GLY A 52 14.66 -10.26 35.66
N SER A 53 14.33 -9.25 36.49
CA SER A 53 14.13 -9.39 37.94
C SER A 53 12.88 -8.67 38.45
N GLY A 54 12.23 -7.93 37.57
CA GLY A 54 10.99 -7.22 37.78
C GLY A 54 10.48 -6.73 36.44
N PHE A 55 9.23 -6.25 36.44
CA PHE A 55 8.59 -5.74 35.24
C PHE A 55 7.51 -4.72 35.63
N THR A 56 7.15 -3.85 34.69
CA THR A 56 5.87 -3.14 34.74
C THR A 56 4.88 -3.85 33.83
N ALA A 57 3.63 -3.98 34.26
CA ALA A 57 2.51 -4.43 33.46
C ALA A 57 1.56 -3.27 33.21
N GLU A 58 1.09 -3.13 31.97
CA GLU A 58 -0.01 -2.24 31.60
C GLU A 58 -1.20 -3.09 31.14
N LEU A 59 -2.38 -2.77 31.67
CA LEU A 59 -3.62 -3.48 31.43
C LEU A 59 -4.66 -2.52 30.89
N THR A 60 -5.13 -2.75 29.67
CA THR A 60 -6.22 -1.99 29.06
C THR A 60 -7.50 -2.82 29.13
N VAL A 61 -8.46 -2.36 29.93
CA VAL A 61 -9.79 -2.98 30.07
C VAL A 61 -10.74 -2.29 29.11
N THR A 62 -11.27 -3.04 28.15
CA THR A 62 -12.25 -2.54 27.18
C THR A 62 -13.62 -3.11 27.50
N ASN A 63 -14.64 -2.25 27.62
CA ASN A 63 -16.02 -2.69 27.74
C ASN A 63 -16.54 -3.10 26.36
N ARG A 64 -16.74 -4.40 26.17
CA ARG A 64 -17.23 -5.01 24.94
C ARG A 64 -18.76 -5.22 24.95
N GLY A 65 -19.43 -4.87 26.06
CA GLY A 65 -20.88 -4.95 26.19
C GLY A 65 -21.60 -3.71 25.67
N THR A 66 -22.92 -3.83 25.47
CA THR A 66 -23.78 -2.74 25.01
C THR A 66 -24.18 -1.75 26.11
N GLU A 67 -23.93 -2.10 27.37
CA GLU A 67 -24.21 -1.27 28.55
C GLU A 67 -22.91 -0.77 29.18
N ALA A 68 -22.92 0.42 29.76
CA ALA A 68 -21.75 0.95 30.45
C ALA A 68 -21.42 0.11 31.71
N ILE A 69 -20.14 -0.21 31.91
CA ILE A 69 -19.65 -0.74 33.19
C ILE A 69 -19.50 0.42 34.16
N ASP A 70 -20.27 0.43 35.25
CA ASP A 70 -20.21 1.47 36.29
C ASP A 70 -19.70 0.86 37.60
N GLY A 71 -18.41 1.08 37.86
CA GLY A 71 -17.61 0.39 38.87
C GLY A 71 -17.04 -0.93 38.32
N TRP A 72 -15.71 -1.07 38.37
CA TRP A 72 -15.03 -2.27 37.89
C TRP A 72 -13.97 -2.76 38.89
N THR A 73 -13.87 -4.08 39.01
CA THR A 73 -12.83 -4.78 39.75
C THR A 73 -12.24 -5.84 38.84
N LEU A 74 -11.01 -5.60 38.37
CA LEU A 74 -10.23 -6.54 37.58
C LEU A 74 -9.55 -7.56 38.51
N THR A 75 -9.63 -8.82 38.12
CA THR A 75 -9.04 -9.96 38.86
C THR A 75 -8.35 -10.89 37.89
N TYR A 76 -7.15 -11.34 38.24
CA TYR A 76 -6.40 -12.34 37.48
C TYR A 76 -5.36 -13.02 38.37
N ASP A 77 -4.85 -14.18 37.93
CA ASP A 77 -3.87 -14.97 38.65
C ASP A 77 -2.56 -15.08 37.87
N TYR A 78 -1.43 -14.92 38.56
CA TYR A 78 -0.14 -15.39 38.03
C TYR A 78 0.06 -16.88 38.31
N THR A 79 0.77 -17.58 37.45
CA THR A 79 1.15 -18.98 37.68
C THR A 79 2.47 -19.11 38.46
N GLY A 80 3.32 -18.09 38.42
CA GLY A 80 4.65 -18.05 39.07
C GLY A 80 4.67 -17.41 40.46
N ASP A 81 5.80 -16.74 40.76
CA ASP A 81 6.08 -16.06 42.04
C ASP A 81 6.04 -14.52 41.94
N GLN A 82 5.42 -13.98 40.89
CA GLN A 82 5.25 -12.55 40.65
C GLN A 82 4.63 -11.87 41.89
N LYS A 83 5.28 -10.80 42.37
CA LYS A 83 4.86 -10.01 43.54
C LYS A 83 4.69 -8.54 43.19
N LEU A 84 3.50 -8.01 43.45
CA LEU A 84 3.16 -6.60 43.28
C LEU A 84 4.00 -5.74 44.23
N THR A 85 4.56 -4.66 43.71
CA THR A 85 5.33 -3.66 44.46
C THR A 85 4.65 -2.30 44.47
N ASN A 86 4.05 -1.88 43.36
CA ASN A 86 3.32 -0.62 43.23
C ASN A 86 2.28 -0.72 42.11
N GLY A 87 1.30 0.20 42.06
CA GLY A 87 0.36 0.32 40.95
C GLY A 87 -0.23 1.71 40.81
N TRP A 88 -0.81 1.99 39.65
CA TRP A 88 -1.40 3.29 39.29
C TRP A 88 -2.67 3.13 38.45
N SER A 89 -3.44 4.22 38.34
CA SER A 89 -4.74 4.29 37.65
C SER A 89 -5.76 3.23 38.11
N GLY A 90 -5.62 2.77 39.35
CA GLY A 90 -6.42 1.75 40.00
C GLY A 90 -5.92 1.52 41.43
N ILE A 91 -6.77 0.92 42.26
CA ILE A 91 -6.45 0.51 43.63
C ILE A 91 -6.01 -0.95 43.57
N TRP A 92 -4.70 -1.17 43.60
CA TRP A 92 -4.08 -2.48 43.44
C TRP A 92 -3.91 -3.23 44.77
N SER A 93 -4.15 -4.53 44.74
CA SER A 93 -3.86 -5.45 45.84
C SER A 93 -3.51 -6.83 45.31
N GLN A 94 -2.78 -7.62 46.10
CA GLN A 94 -2.44 -8.99 45.77
C GLN A 94 -2.59 -9.88 46.99
N SER A 95 -3.22 -11.05 46.83
CA SER A 95 -3.32 -12.09 47.85
C SER A 95 -2.88 -13.43 47.26
N GLY A 96 -1.74 -13.95 47.72
CA GLY A 96 -1.13 -15.12 47.10
C GLY A 96 -0.76 -14.82 45.64
N LYS A 97 -1.32 -15.59 44.70
CA LYS A 97 -1.10 -15.42 43.25
C LYS A 97 -2.12 -14.51 42.57
N THR A 98 -3.21 -14.18 43.27
CA THR A 98 -4.33 -13.40 42.74
C THR A 98 -4.05 -11.91 42.89
N VAL A 99 -4.11 -11.20 41.77
CA VAL A 99 -4.07 -9.74 41.71
C VAL A 99 -5.50 -9.22 41.59
N THR A 100 -5.79 -8.14 42.30
CA THR A 100 -7.09 -7.44 42.25
C THR A 100 -6.86 -5.94 42.10
N VAL A 101 -7.46 -5.36 41.07
CA VAL A 101 -7.41 -3.93 40.76
C VAL A 101 -8.82 -3.37 40.77
N LYS A 102 -9.10 -2.42 41.66
CA LYS A 102 -10.38 -1.73 41.69
C LYS A 102 -10.26 -0.35 41.06
N ASN A 103 -11.32 0.09 40.38
CA ASN A 103 -11.38 1.42 39.79
C ASN A 103 -11.11 2.55 40.80
N GLU A 104 -10.52 3.64 40.31
CA GLU A 104 -10.50 4.94 40.99
C GLU A 104 -11.83 5.68 40.74
N SER A 105 -12.10 6.75 41.49
CA SER A 105 -13.36 7.48 41.34
C SER A 105 -13.52 8.16 39.97
N TYR A 106 -12.42 8.52 39.30
CA TYR A 106 -12.45 9.24 38.02
C TYR A 106 -12.56 8.32 36.80
N ASN A 107 -12.26 7.02 36.94
CA ASN A 107 -12.31 6.04 35.86
C ASN A 107 -13.29 4.89 36.14
N ALA A 108 -14.24 5.12 37.06
CA ALA A 108 -15.23 4.14 37.47
C ALA A 108 -16.14 3.67 36.33
N LYS A 109 -16.45 4.58 35.39
CA LYS A 109 -17.38 4.33 34.29
C LYS A 109 -16.63 4.05 32.99
N ILE A 110 -16.88 2.90 32.39
CA ILE A 110 -16.41 2.52 31.06
C ILE A 110 -17.64 2.43 30.15
N ALA A 111 -17.82 3.39 29.24
CA ALA A 111 -18.92 3.35 28.27
C ALA A 111 -18.80 2.11 27.36
N ALA A 112 -19.89 1.69 26.71
CA ALA A 112 -19.83 0.66 25.69
C ALA A 112 -18.80 1.05 24.60
N GLY A 113 -17.92 0.12 24.23
CA GLY A 113 -16.82 0.36 23.27
C GLY A 113 -15.64 1.18 23.83
N ALA A 114 -15.75 1.78 25.02
CA ALA A 114 -14.66 2.53 25.62
C ALA A 114 -13.67 1.62 26.35
N ALA A 115 -12.45 2.12 26.52
CA ALA A 115 -11.39 1.45 27.26
C ALA A 115 -10.83 2.34 28.38
N ILE A 116 -10.26 1.71 29.39
CA ILE A 116 -9.45 2.35 30.43
C ILE A 116 -8.14 1.58 30.58
N SER A 117 -7.08 2.25 31.00
CA SER A 117 -5.78 1.62 31.27
C SER A 117 -5.38 1.75 32.74
N THR A 118 -4.79 0.69 33.27
CA THR A 118 -4.22 0.63 34.63
C THR A 118 -2.88 -0.11 34.59
N GLY A 119 -1.94 0.23 35.47
CA GLY A 119 -0.63 -0.41 35.46
C GLY A 119 -0.09 -0.74 36.84
N GLY A 120 0.82 -1.71 36.89
CA GLY A 120 1.42 -2.25 38.11
C GLY A 120 2.88 -2.61 37.92
N GLN A 121 3.69 -2.48 38.97
CA GLN A 121 5.08 -2.91 38.98
C GLN A 121 5.23 -4.17 39.84
N PHE A 122 5.97 -5.15 39.34
CA PHE A 122 6.13 -6.46 39.95
C PHE A 122 7.60 -6.88 40.04
N THR A 123 7.90 -7.76 40.99
CA THR A 123 9.17 -8.52 41.08
C THR A 123 8.90 -10.01 40.87
N TYR A 124 9.83 -10.76 40.32
CA TYR A 124 9.72 -12.22 40.18
C TYR A 124 11.10 -12.88 40.16
N SER A 125 11.13 -14.21 40.20
CA SER A 125 12.35 -14.99 39.91
C SER A 125 12.06 -16.13 38.92
N GLY A 126 13.01 -16.46 38.05
CA GLY A 126 12.82 -17.51 37.04
C GLY A 126 12.04 -17.02 35.82
N THR A 127 10.82 -17.53 35.59
CA THR A 127 10.03 -17.24 34.37
C THR A 127 8.88 -16.29 34.64
N ASN A 128 8.73 -15.27 33.77
CA ASN A 128 7.63 -14.32 33.87
C ASN A 128 6.44 -14.70 32.96
N ALA A 129 5.70 -15.74 33.32
CA ALA A 129 4.53 -16.16 32.54
C ALA A 129 3.35 -15.20 32.73
N ALA A 130 2.79 -14.69 31.63
CA ALA A 130 1.61 -13.84 31.64
C ALA A 130 0.36 -14.58 32.14
N PRO A 131 -0.62 -13.88 32.77
CA PRO A 131 -1.92 -14.44 33.10
C PRO A 131 -2.68 -14.84 31.83
N THR A 132 -3.43 -15.94 31.88
CA THR A 132 -4.22 -16.45 30.74
C THR A 132 -5.71 -16.18 30.88
N SER A 133 -6.15 -15.57 31.98
CA SER A 133 -7.55 -15.26 32.23
C SER A 133 -7.69 -14.03 33.12
N PHE A 134 -8.61 -13.16 32.75
CA PHE A 134 -8.95 -11.95 33.46
C PHE A 134 -10.46 -11.94 33.73
N ALA A 135 -10.88 -11.32 34.83
CA ALA A 135 -12.28 -11.16 35.16
C ALA A 135 -12.58 -9.75 35.66
N ILE A 136 -13.67 -9.14 35.16
CA ILE A 136 -14.22 -7.89 35.66
C ILE A 136 -15.46 -8.19 36.51
N ASN A 137 -15.47 -7.71 37.75
CA ASN A 137 -16.55 -7.88 38.71
C ASN A 137 -16.95 -9.35 38.93
N GLY A 138 -15.97 -10.26 38.81
CA GLY A 138 -16.17 -11.71 38.94
C GLY A 138 -16.70 -12.41 37.68
N THR A 139 -16.90 -11.69 36.58
CA THR A 139 -17.20 -12.25 35.26
C THR A 139 -15.93 -12.32 34.43
N THR A 140 -15.57 -13.50 33.94
CA THR A 140 -14.41 -13.67 33.05
C THR A 140 -14.57 -12.80 31.81
N CYS A 141 -13.56 -11.98 31.53
CA CYS A 141 -13.41 -11.30 30.26
C CYS A 141 -13.02 -12.35 29.21
N ALA A 142 -14.03 -12.97 28.61
CA ALA A 142 -13.89 -13.48 27.26
C ALA A 142 -14.05 -12.27 26.34
N GLY A 143 -13.10 -12.05 25.43
CA GLY A 143 -13.24 -10.99 24.41
C GLY A 143 -14.52 -11.16 23.59
N ALA A 144 -14.76 -10.29 22.60
CA ALA A 144 -15.72 -10.68 21.58
C ALA A 144 -15.27 -12.00 20.95
N HIS A 145 -16.24 -12.87 20.65
CA HIS A 145 -15.99 -14.17 20.05
C HIS A 145 -15.13 -13.99 18.78
N GLN A 146 -13.95 -14.61 18.76
CA GLN A 146 -13.02 -14.52 17.64
C GLN A 146 -13.47 -15.47 16.52
N PRO A 147 -13.43 -15.01 15.25
CA PRO A 147 -13.65 -15.87 14.10
C PRO A 147 -12.68 -17.05 14.08
N PRO A 148 -13.05 -18.15 13.39
CA PRO A 148 -12.11 -19.24 13.21
C PRO A 148 -10.88 -18.77 12.41
N VAL A 149 -9.78 -19.52 12.48
CA VAL A 149 -8.67 -19.38 11.53
C VAL A 149 -8.88 -20.42 10.45
N THR A 150 -8.99 -19.99 9.20
CA THR A 150 -9.23 -20.86 8.05
C THR A 150 -8.04 -20.82 7.11
N VAL A 151 -7.62 -21.99 6.60
CA VAL A 151 -6.56 -22.12 5.61
C VAL A 151 -7.04 -23.06 4.52
N LEU A 152 -7.03 -22.59 3.27
CA LEU A 152 -7.16 -23.45 2.10
C LEU A 152 -5.81 -24.13 1.89
N THR A 153 -5.80 -25.45 2.00
CA THR A 153 -4.61 -26.30 1.91
C THR A 153 -4.45 -26.97 0.55
N SER A 154 -5.50 -26.94 -0.28
CA SER A 154 -5.49 -27.38 -1.68
C SER A 154 -6.57 -26.61 -2.44
N PRO A 155 -6.34 -26.24 -3.71
CA PRO A 155 -5.07 -26.43 -4.46
C PRO A 155 -3.92 -25.55 -3.92
N GLU A 156 -2.71 -25.80 -4.42
CA GLU A 156 -1.57 -24.91 -4.19
C GLU A 156 -1.68 -23.65 -5.07
N ALA A 157 -1.14 -22.52 -4.60
CA ALA A 157 -1.07 -21.29 -5.39
C ALA A 157 -0.30 -21.52 -6.69
N GLY A 158 -0.86 -21.05 -7.80
CA GLY A 158 -0.33 -21.29 -9.14
C GLY A 158 -0.55 -22.68 -9.69
N ALA A 159 -1.39 -23.52 -9.07
CA ALA A 159 -1.80 -24.77 -9.68
C ALA A 159 -2.48 -24.50 -11.03
N ILE A 160 -2.20 -25.36 -12.01
CA ILE A 160 -2.81 -25.29 -13.33
C ILE A 160 -3.61 -26.57 -13.56
N PHE A 161 -4.89 -26.41 -13.88
CA PHE A 161 -5.83 -27.46 -14.24
C PHE A 161 -6.27 -27.31 -15.71
N SER A 162 -6.99 -28.28 -16.24
CA SER A 162 -7.59 -28.17 -17.58
C SER A 162 -9.10 -28.00 -17.48
N GLU A 163 -9.68 -27.25 -18.43
CA GLU A 163 -11.12 -27.04 -18.51
C GLU A 163 -11.85 -28.39 -18.55
N GLY A 164 -12.84 -28.54 -17.66
CA GLY A 164 -13.60 -29.78 -17.49
C GLY A 164 -13.01 -30.78 -16.50
N ASP A 165 -11.79 -30.57 -15.99
CA ASP A 165 -11.27 -31.34 -14.86
C ASP A 165 -11.86 -30.86 -13.53
N THR A 166 -11.94 -31.80 -12.58
CA THR A 166 -12.24 -31.51 -11.19
C THR A 166 -11.04 -30.87 -10.50
N VAL A 167 -11.25 -29.74 -9.83
CA VAL A 167 -10.27 -29.06 -8.98
C VAL A 167 -10.49 -29.46 -7.51
N PRO A 168 -9.60 -30.23 -6.88
CA PRO A 168 -9.77 -30.66 -5.50
C PRO A 168 -9.41 -29.54 -4.52
N MET A 169 -10.40 -29.15 -3.72
CA MET A 169 -10.26 -28.16 -2.66
C MET A 169 -10.24 -28.85 -1.29
N ALA A 170 -9.34 -28.43 -0.41
CA ALA A 170 -9.25 -28.93 0.95
C ALA A 170 -8.91 -27.81 1.90
N ALA A 171 -9.57 -27.74 3.05
CA ALA A 171 -9.36 -26.68 4.02
C ALA A 171 -9.21 -27.22 5.45
N THR A 172 -8.42 -26.51 6.24
CA THR A 172 -8.37 -26.67 7.68
C THR A 172 -8.92 -25.42 8.35
N ALA A 173 -9.71 -25.60 9.40
CA ALA A 173 -10.15 -24.49 10.22
C ALA A 173 -9.97 -24.81 11.71
N ALA A 174 -9.61 -23.80 12.49
CA ALA A 174 -9.49 -23.87 13.94
C ALA A 174 -10.38 -22.79 14.55
N ALA A 175 -11.36 -23.20 15.36
CA ALA A 175 -12.21 -22.28 16.08
C ALA A 175 -11.47 -21.69 17.30
N ALA A 176 -11.82 -20.47 17.67
CA ALA A 176 -11.31 -19.78 18.85
C ALA A 176 -12.35 -19.82 20.00
N ASP A 177 -11.94 -19.34 21.19
CA ASP A 177 -12.83 -19.12 22.35
C ASP A 177 -13.68 -20.33 22.81
N GLY A 178 -13.24 -21.54 22.48
CA GLY A 178 -13.94 -22.78 22.82
C GLY A 178 -15.15 -23.11 21.93
N ALA A 179 -15.29 -22.44 20.78
CA ALA A 179 -16.25 -22.82 19.75
C ALA A 179 -15.78 -24.07 18.97
N ASP A 180 -16.72 -24.70 18.25
CA ASP A 180 -16.46 -25.77 17.28
C ASP A 180 -16.69 -25.27 15.84
N ILE A 181 -15.99 -25.82 14.84
CA ILE A 181 -16.28 -25.52 13.42
C ILE A 181 -17.56 -26.22 12.98
N GLU A 182 -18.56 -25.46 12.54
CA GLU A 182 -19.85 -25.94 12.08
C GLU A 182 -19.82 -26.38 10.61
N LYS A 183 -19.20 -25.57 9.75
CA LYS A 183 -19.09 -25.84 8.31
C LYS A 183 -17.93 -25.08 7.66
N ILE A 184 -17.50 -25.54 6.50
CA ILE A 184 -16.65 -24.82 5.57
C ILE A 184 -17.36 -24.71 4.23
N GLU A 185 -17.38 -23.50 3.67
CA GLU A 185 -17.81 -23.21 2.31
C GLU A 185 -16.58 -22.99 1.41
N PHE A 186 -16.65 -23.41 0.15
CA PHE A 186 -15.57 -23.27 -0.83
C PHE A 186 -16.05 -22.37 -1.98
N TYR A 187 -15.23 -21.41 -2.37
CA TYR A 187 -15.58 -20.36 -3.33
C TYR A 187 -14.59 -20.30 -4.49
N ASN A 188 -15.10 -19.88 -5.65
CA ASN A 188 -14.32 -19.34 -6.77
C ASN A 188 -14.71 -17.87 -6.96
N ASP A 189 -13.77 -16.97 -6.78
CA ASP A 189 -14.04 -15.54 -6.71
C ASP A 189 -15.19 -15.28 -5.71
N THR A 190 -16.32 -14.73 -6.14
CA THR A 190 -17.49 -14.54 -5.26
C THR A 190 -18.52 -15.67 -5.35
N GLU A 191 -18.32 -16.65 -6.23
CA GLU A 191 -19.26 -17.76 -6.45
C GLU A 191 -19.05 -18.89 -5.44
N LEU A 192 -20.09 -19.18 -4.65
CA LEU A 192 -20.10 -20.36 -3.76
C LEU A 192 -20.14 -21.64 -4.60
N LEU A 193 -19.09 -22.44 -4.51
CA LEU A 193 -18.99 -23.73 -5.19
C LEU A 193 -19.67 -24.83 -4.37
N GLY A 194 -19.43 -24.88 -3.06
CA GLY A 194 -19.99 -25.93 -2.21
C GLY A 194 -19.73 -25.76 -0.72
N THR A 195 -20.32 -26.66 0.08
CA THR A 195 -20.24 -26.65 1.56
C THR A 195 -19.93 -28.05 2.09
N ASP A 196 -19.00 -28.14 3.04
CA ASP A 196 -18.70 -29.35 3.81
C ASP A 196 -18.88 -29.09 5.31
N THR A 197 -19.55 -29.99 6.02
CA THR A 197 -19.83 -29.89 7.45
C THR A 197 -19.06 -30.92 8.29
N THR A 198 -18.24 -31.76 7.66
CA THR A 198 -17.55 -32.85 8.36
C THR A 198 -16.05 -32.85 8.05
N ALA A 199 -15.21 -32.63 9.06
CA ALA A 199 -13.77 -32.73 8.91
C ALA A 199 -13.33 -34.18 8.54
N PRO A 200 -12.32 -34.36 7.67
CA PRO A 200 -11.55 -33.34 6.95
C PRO A 200 -12.39 -32.65 5.85
N TYR A 201 -12.37 -31.32 5.83
CA TYR A 201 -13.22 -30.53 4.94
C TYR A 201 -12.66 -30.52 3.51
N THR A 202 -13.44 -31.01 2.56
CA THR A 202 -13.04 -31.14 1.17
C THR A 202 -14.18 -30.82 0.20
N TYR A 203 -13.85 -30.32 -0.97
CA TYR A 203 -14.79 -30.10 -2.05
C TYR A 203 -14.13 -30.31 -3.41
N ASP A 204 -14.83 -30.99 -4.31
CA ASP A 204 -14.37 -31.25 -5.67
C ASP A 204 -15.08 -30.26 -6.61
N ALA A 205 -14.36 -29.21 -7.03
CA ALA A 205 -14.91 -28.15 -7.88
C ALA A 205 -14.88 -28.57 -9.36
N ASP A 206 -16.06 -28.80 -9.93
CA ASP A 206 -16.24 -29.15 -11.33
C ASP A 206 -16.68 -27.96 -12.19
N GLY A 207 -16.27 -27.94 -13.46
CA GLY A 207 -16.83 -27.03 -14.45
C GLY A 207 -16.32 -25.59 -14.40
N LEU A 208 -15.16 -25.35 -13.76
CA LEU A 208 -14.47 -24.07 -13.89
C LEU A 208 -14.08 -23.83 -15.36
N ALA A 209 -14.40 -22.63 -15.86
CA ALA A 209 -14.12 -22.22 -17.23
C ALA A 209 -12.61 -22.01 -17.44
N ALA A 210 -12.14 -21.98 -18.69
CA ALA A 210 -10.75 -21.58 -18.94
C ALA A 210 -10.49 -20.13 -18.50
N GLY A 211 -9.43 -19.90 -17.73
CA GLY A 211 -9.11 -18.59 -17.15
C GLY A 211 -8.30 -18.68 -15.86
N ASN A 212 -8.07 -17.53 -15.23
CA ASN A 212 -7.55 -17.46 -13.87
C ASN A 212 -8.72 -17.47 -12.88
N HIS A 213 -8.51 -18.10 -11.74
CA HIS A 213 -9.51 -18.28 -10.69
C HIS A 213 -8.89 -17.97 -9.33
N SER A 214 -9.64 -17.32 -8.44
CA SER A 214 -9.23 -17.09 -7.06
C SER A 214 -10.04 -17.98 -6.12
N LEU A 215 -9.43 -19.04 -5.58
CA LEU A 215 -10.12 -20.03 -4.76
C LEU A 215 -9.90 -19.77 -3.27
N TYR A 216 -10.94 -19.80 -2.45
CA TYR A 216 -10.78 -19.73 -0.99
C TYR A 216 -11.79 -20.62 -0.25
N ALA A 217 -11.54 -20.82 1.04
CA ALA A 217 -12.45 -21.50 1.96
C ALA A 217 -12.92 -20.54 3.05
N LYS A 218 -14.21 -20.60 3.40
CA LYS A 218 -14.86 -19.83 4.47
C LYS A 218 -15.37 -20.77 5.54
N ALA A 219 -14.74 -20.78 6.70
CA ALA A 219 -15.21 -21.57 7.84
C ALA A 219 -16.21 -20.76 8.67
N TYR A 220 -17.19 -21.47 9.24
CA TYR A 220 -18.15 -20.96 10.18
C TYR A 220 -18.04 -21.77 11.46
N ASP A 221 -18.11 -21.12 12.61
CA ASP A 221 -18.15 -21.79 13.90
C ASP A 221 -19.55 -21.82 14.53
N SER A 222 -19.65 -22.62 15.59
CA SER A 222 -20.87 -22.87 16.35
C SER A 222 -21.48 -21.64 17.05
N LEU A 223 -20.75 -20.52 17.10
CA LEU A 223 -21.20 -19.26 17.67
C LEU A 223 -21.55 -18.23 16.59
N GLY A 224 -21.48 -18.63 15.32
CA GLY A 224 -21.92 -17.87 14.17
C GLY A 224 -20.87 -16.92 13.59
N ALA A 225 -19.62 -16.95 14.07
CA ALA A 225 -18.55 -16.22 13.39
C ALA A 225 -18.03 -17.02 12.20
N ALA A 226 -17.50 -16.31 11.21
CA ALA A 226 -16.94 -16.89 10.01
C ALA A 226 -15.60 -16.24 9.68
N ALA A 227 -14.72 -16.98 9.03
CA ALA A 227 -13.45 -16.46 8.52
C ALA A 227 -13.02 -17.19 7.26
N GLU A 228 -12.40 -16.44 6.37
CA GLU A 228 -11.92 -16.94 5.09
C GLU A 228 -10.41 -17.17 5.12
N SER A 229 -9.96 -18.13 4.32
CA SER A 229 -8.55 -18.31 4.03
C SER A 229 -8.04 -17.21 3.10
N THR A 230 -6.73 -17.00 3.07
CA THR A 230 -6.11 -16.29 1.94
C THR A 230 -6.53 -16.97 0.64
N PRO A 231 -6.98 -16.23 -0.38
CA PRO A 231 -7.29 -16.80 -1.68
C PRO A 231 -6.07 -17.41 -2.36
N VAL A 232 -6.30 -18.47 -3.12
CA VAL A 232 -5.31 -19.20 -3.88
C VAL A 232 -5.63 -19.02 -5.35
N GLY A 233 -4.77 -18.28 -6.06
CA GLY A 233 -4.85 -18.14 -7.50
C GLY A 233 -4.49 -19.45 -8.22
N ILE A 234 -5.34 -19.89 -9.14
CA ILE A 234 -5.06 -21.01 -10.06
C ILE A 234 -5.34 -20.60 -11.51
N THR A 235 -4.84 -21.38 -12.47
CA THR A 235 -5.19 -21.23 -13.89
C THR A 235 -5.89 -22.50 -14.39
N VAL A 236 -7.02 -22.35 -15.07
CA VAL A 236 -7.68 -23.41 -15.83
C VAL A 236 -7.36 -23.18 -17.31
N ALA A 237 -6.62 -24.10 -17.93
CA ALA A 237 -6.26 -24.02 -19.33
C ALA A 237 -7.37 -24.58 -20.23
N GLU A 238 -7.56 -24.03 -21.44
CA GLU A 238 -8.53 -24.51 -22.47
C GLU A 238 -8.37 -25.99 -22.88
N GLY A 239 -7.29 -26.64 -22.46
CA GLY A 239 -7.05 -28.06 -22.68
C GLY A 239 -5.89 -28.57 -21.84
N PRO A 240 -5.46 -29.83 -22.07
CA PRO A 240 -4.28 -30.39 -21.43
C PRO A 240 -3.07 -29.46 -21.60
N ALA A 241 -2.33 -29.24 -20.53
CA ALA A 241 -1.15 -28.37 -20.52
C ALA A 241 0.02 -29.07 -19.84
N VAL A 242 1.22 -28.70 -20.27
CA VAL A 242 2.43 -28.95 -19.50
C VAL A 242 2.66 -27.77 -18.58
N VAL A 243 2.99 -28.05 -17.33
CA VAL A 243 3.24 -27.05 -16.28
C VAL A 243 4.71 -27.14 -15.90
N ALA A 244 5.39 -25.99 -15.87
CA ALA A 244 6.78 -25.91 -15.43
C ALA A 244 6.94 -24.86 -14.32
N SER A 245 7.72 -25.17 -13.29
CA SER A 245 8.00 -24.25 -12.17
C SER A 245 9.41 -24.46 -11.60
N PRO A 246 10.18 -23.40 -11.30
CA PRO A 246 9.88 -22.00 -11.62
C PRO A 246 9.97 -21.74 -13.14
N THR A 247 9.35 -20.66 -13.61
CA THR A 247 9.41 -20.23 -15.03
C THR A 247 10.66 -19.41 -15.34
N GLN A 248 11.38 -18.97 -14.30
CA GLN A 248 12.64 -18.23 -14.36
C GLN A 248 13.67 -18.95 -13.50
N LEU A 249 14.89 -19.16 -14.02
CA LEU A 249 15.94 -19.88 -13.30
C LEU A 249 17.31 -19.26 -13.55
N GLY A 250 18.00 -18.82 -12.50
CA GLY A 250 19.41 -18.44 -12.55
C GLY A 250 20.31 -19.66 -12.32
N VAL A 251 21.25 -19.94 -13.24
CA VAL A 251 22.24 -21.03 -13.09
C VAL A 251 23.64 -20.44 -13.19
N LYS A 252 24.42 -20.59 -12.11
CA LYS A 252 25.81 -20.10 -12.06
C LYS A 252 26.73 -20.90 -12.98
N GLN A 253 27.73 -20.24 -13.54
CA GLN A 253 28.77 -20.85 -14.38
C GLN A 253 29.37 -22.11 -13.74
N GLY A 254 29.34 -23.23 -14.47
CA GLY A 254 29.87 -24.52 -14.02
C GLY A 254 28.99 -25.27 -13.01
N GLU A 255 27.83 -24.72 -12.66
CA GLU A 255 26.84 -25.36 -11.79
C GLU A 255 25.62 -25.84 -12.59
N SER A 256 24.71 -26.50 -11.88
CA SER A 256 23.42 -26.93 -12.42
C SER A 256 22.29 -26.37 -11.57
N GLY A 257 21.21 -25.95 -12.22
CA GLY A 257 19.94 -25.64 -11.59
C GLY A 257 18.86 -26.59 -12.09
N SER A 258 17.67 -26.49 -11.53
CA SER A 258 16.56 -27.34 -11.93
C SER A 258 15.22 -26.64 -11.82
N PHE A 259 14.32 -27.03 -12.72
CA PHE A 259 12.90 -26.76 -12.60
C PHE A 259 12.13 -28.08 -12.65
N GLU A 260 10.87 -28.03 -12.26
CA GLU A 260 10.00 -29.19 -12.21
C GLU A 260 8.93 -29.11 -13.30
N VAL A 261 8.49 -30.28 -13.77
CA VAL A 261 7.48 -30.44 -14.82
C VAL A 261 6.39 -31.37 -14.34
N LYS A 262 5.13 -31.01 -14.59
CA LYS A 262 3.95 -31.87 -14.42
C LYS A 262 2.94 -31.64 -15.56
N LEU A 263 1.90 -32.46 -15.63
CA LEU A 263 0.74 -32.19 -16.49
C LEU A 263 -0.36 -31.50 -15.68
N SER A 264 -1.19 -30.70 -16.35
CA SER A 264 -2.36 -30.06 -15.72
C SER A 264 -3.54 -31.02 -15.54
N THR A 265 -3.56 -32.13 -16.28
CA THR A 265 -4.67 -33.09 -16.31
C THR A 265 -4.18 -34.53 -16.33
N LYS A 266 -5.01 -35.45 -15.82
CA LYS A 266 -4.76 -36.88 -15.86
C LYS A 266 -4.82 -37.39 -17.31
N PRO A 267 -3.74 -37.91 -17.89
CA PRO A 267 -3.77 -38.36 -19.27
C PRO A 267 -4.42 -39.75 -19.39
N SER A 268 -5.11 -40.02 -20.50
CA SER A 268 -5.76 -41.32 -20.79
C SER A 268 -4.79 -42.40 -21.31
N SER A 269 -3.53 -42.04 -21.55
CA SER A 269 -2.43 -42.93 -21.91
C SER A 269 -1.11 -42.24 -21.56
N ASN A 270 0.01 -42.96 -21.62
CA ASN A 270 1.30 -42.36 -21.30
C ASN A 270 1.62 -41.18 -22.24
N VAL A 271 1.97 -40.04 -21.67
CA VAL A 271 2.39 -38.82 -22.36
C VAL A 271 3.90 -38.68 -22.20
N THR A 272 4.60 -38.57 -23.33
CA THR A 272 6.02 -38.22 -23.34
C THR A 272 6.16 -36.71 -23.51
N VAL A 273 6.67 -36.06 -22.48
CA VAL A 273 7.03 -34.64 -22.48
C VAL A 273 8.49 -34.52 -22.89
N SER A 274 8.79 -33.61 -23.80
CA SER A 274 10.15 -33.31 -24.27
C SER A 274 10.54 -31.90 -23.84
N VAL A 275 11.76 -31.74 -23.33
CA VAL A 275 12.36 -30.46 -22.96
C VAL A 275 13.48 -30.17 -23.94
N ALA A 276 13.44 -29.01 -24.60
CA ALA A 276 14.50 -28.59 -25.50
C ALA A 276 14.80 -27.11 -25.34
N ARG A 277 16.10 -26.76 -25.43
CA ARG A 277 16.50 -25.37 -25.64
C ARG A 277 16.07 -24.94 -27.04
N THR A 278 15.20 -23.96 -27.14
CA THR A 278 14.64 -23.48 -28.41
C THR A 278 15.26 -22.17 -28.87
N GLU A 279 15.81 -21.38 -27.95
CA GLU A 279 16.42 -20.08 -28.25
C GLU A 279 17.54 -19.74 -27.24
N GLY A 280 18.44 -18.83 -27.64
CA GLY A 280 19.36 -18.16 -26.73
C GLY A 280 20.68 -18.88 -26.46
N ASN A 281 21.23 -18.66 -25.27
CA ASN A 281 22.58 -19.02 -24.88
C ASN A 281 22.88 -20.52 -25.04
N SER A 282 23.88 -20.83 -25.87
CA SER A 282 24.26 -22.21 -26.17
C SER A 282 25.00 -22.94 -25.04
N GLY A 283 25.50 -22.20 -24.04
CA GLY A 283 26.18 -22.73 -22.86
C GLY A 283 25.25 -23.26 -21.78
N LEU A 284 23.93 -23.20 -21.99
CA LEU A 284 22.93 -23.83 -21.14
C LEU A 284 22.40 -25.09 -21.81
N SER A 285 22.42 -26.23 -21.12
CA SER A 285 21.99 -27.51 -21.70
C SER A 285 21.16 -28.34 -20.73
N VAL A 286 20.17 -29.07 -21.26
CA VAL A 286 19.46 -30.09 -20.49
C VAL A 286 20.43 -31.25 -20.27
N THR A 287 20.69 -31.57 -19.01
CA THR A 287 21.61 -32.64 -18.61
C THR A 287 20.90 -33.82 -17.97
N ASP A 288 19.67 -33.60 -17.47
CA ASP A 288 18.76 -34.64 -17.02
C ASP A 288 17.30 -34.18 -17.26
N GLY A 289 16.40 -35.11 -17.55
CA GLY A 289 14.99 -34.80 -17.82
C GLY A 289 14.68 -34.27 -19.22
N GLU A 290 15.51 -34.52 -20.24
CA GLU A 290 15.24 -34.14 -21.64
C GLU A 290 13.95 -34.79 -22.19
N SER A 291 13.64 -36.01 -21.72
CA SER A 291 12.39 -36.71 -22.01
C SER A 291 11.80 -37.30 -20.72
N LEU A 292 10.58 -36.87 -20.38
CA LEU A 292 9.84 -37.28 -19.20
C LEU A 292 8.60 -38.07 -19.63
N THR A 293 8.25 -39.12 -18.88
CA THR A 293 7.03 -39.90 -19.14
C THR A 293 6.06 -39.72 -17.99
N PHE A 294 4.89 -39.20 -18.33
CA PHE A 294 3.76 -39.06 -17.42
C PHE A 294 2.71 -40.12 -17.76
N THR A 295 2.18 -40.77 -16.73
CA THR A 295 1.18 -41.83 -16.79
C THR A 295 -0.05 -41.38 -16.01
N GLU A 296 -1.11 -42.18 -16.07
CA GLU A 296 -2.29 -42.00 -15.23
C GLU A 296 -2.00 -41.85 -13.72
N SER A 297 -0.89 -42.39 -13.22
CA SER A 297 -0.59 -42.45 -11.79
C SER A 297 0.41 -41.40 -11.29
N ASN A 298 1.15 -40.74 -12.20
CA ASN A 298 2.21 -39.79 -11.81
C ASN A 298 2.13 -38.43 -12.54
N TRP A 299 1.07 -38.18 -13.31
CA TRP A 299 0.92 -36.96 -14.12
C TRP A 299 1.03 -35.66 -13.31
N SER A 300 0.50 -35.66 -12.09
CA SER A 300 0.52 -34.52 -11.15
C SER A 300 1.75 -34.51 -10.24
N THR A 301 2.55 -35.57 -10.25
CA THR A 301 3.81 -35.64 -9.50
C THR A 301 4.89 -34.91 -10.30
N ALA A 302 5.41 -33.84 -9.71
CA ALA A 302 6.45 -33.03 -10.33
C ALA A 302 7.70 -33.89 -10.63
N GLN A 303 8.16 -33.85 -11.88
CA GLN A 303 9.38 -34.52 -12.33
C GLN A 303 10.45 -33.48 -12.64
N LYS A 304 11.66 -33.72 -12.14
CA LYS A 304 12.77 -32.76 -12.20
C LYS A 304 13.42 -32.73 -13.58
N VAL A 305 13.75 -31.53 -14.05
CA VAL A 305 14.61 -31.26 -15.20
C VAL A 305 15.86 -30.53 -14.69
N THR A 306 17.05 -30.98 -15.09
CA THR A 306 18.32 -30.38 -14.66
C THR A 306 19.00 -29.68 -15.82
N ILE A 307 19.23 -28.38 -15.66
CA ILE A 307 19.94 -27.53 -16.61
C ILE A 307 21.34 -27.26 -16.07
N SER A 308 22.36 -27.54 -16.88
CA SER A 308 23.74 -27.20 -16.55
C SER A 308 24.22 -26.00 -17.34
N ALA A 309 25.00 -25.14 -16.69
CA ALA A 309 25.69 -24.02 -17.31
C ALA A 309 27.16 -24.37 -17.56
N ASP A 310 27.67 -23.96 -18.71
CA ASP A 310 29.10 -23.97 -19.00
C ASP A 310 29.90 -23.19 -17.93
N SER A 311 31.18 -23.50 -17.79
CA SER A 311 32.08 -22.83 -16.84
C SER A 311 32.39 -21.37 -17.19
N SER A 312 31.87 -20.85 -18.31
CA SER A 312 32.03 -19.49 -18.78
C SER A 312 30.86 -19.09 -19.68
N GLY A 313 30.60 -17.80 -19.82
CA GLY A 313 29.50 -17.27 -20.62
C GLY A 313 28.41 -16.64 -19.76
N THR A 314 27.52 -15.88 -20.40
CA THR A 314 26.43 -15.15 -19.74
C THR A 314 25.22 -15.10 -20.67
N GLY A 315 24.06 -14.75 -20.11
CA GLY A 315 22.84 -14.53 -20.87
C GLY A 315 21.87 -15.70 -20.81
N ALA A 316 20.65 -15.44 -21.28
CA ALA A 316 19.52 -16.34 -21.14
C ALA A 316 19.32 -17.29 -22.32
N ALA A 317 18.65 -18.42 -22.05
CA ALA A 317 18.14 -19.36 -23.02
C ALA A 317 16.70 -19.76 -22.66
N THR A 318 15.86 -19.92 -23.67
CA THR A 318 14.48 -20.40 -23.49
C THR A 318 14.45 -21.91 -23.67
N PHE A 319 13.93 -22.61 -22.67
CA PHE A 319 13.65 -24.04 -22.72
C PHE A 319 12.15 -24.24 -22.89
N THR A 320 11.75 -24.81 -24.02
CA THR A 320 10.36 -25.16 -24.29
C THR A 320 10.11 -26.58 -23.82
N VAL A 321 9.09 -26.73 -22.98
CA VAL A 321 8.58 -28.01 -22.48
C VAL A 321 7.30 -28.33 -23.23
N SER A 322 7.26 -29.46 -23.95
CA SER A 322 6.16 -29.75 -24.88
C SER A 322 5.77 -31.22 -24.91
N ALA A 323 4.48 -31.47 -25.15
CA ALA A 323 3.94 -32.79 -25.46
C ALA A 323 2.84 -32.66 -26.54
N PRO A 324 2.66 -33.66 -27.41
CA PRO A 324 1.58 -33.64 -28.39
C PRO A 324 0.21 -33.43 -27.74
N GLY A 325 -0.59 -32.52 -28.29
CA GLY A 325 -1.93 -32.22 -27.79
C GLY A 325 -1.98 -31.46 -26.46
N HIS A 326 -0.84 -30.97 -25.95
CA HIS A 326 -0.78 -30.17 -24.74
C HIS A 326 -0.29 -28.74 -25.04
N ALA A 327 -0.82 -27.76 -24.32
CA ALA A 327 -0.22 -26.42 -24.26
C ALA A 327 1.22 -26.54 -23.71
N LYS A 328 2.15 -25.83 -24.35
CA LYS A 328 3.57 -25.83 -23.97
C LYS A 328 3.82 -24.91 -22.79
N ALA A 329 4.82 -25.22 -21.98
CA ALA A 329 5.42 -24.31 -21.02
C ALA A 329 6.78 -23.81 -21.51
N GLU A 330 7.18 -22.63 -21.08
CA GLU A 330 8.50 -22.06 -21.35
C GLU A 330 9.17 -21.71 -20.02
N VAL A 331 10.44 -22.10 -19.89
CA VAL A 331 11.31 -21.73 -18.76
C VAL A 331 12.48 -20.94 -19.32
N VAL A 332 12.65 -19.71 -18.85
CA VAL A 332 13.80 -18.88 -19.19
C VAL A 332 14.89 -19.15 -18.16
N VAL A 333 16.03 -19.64 -18.65
CA VAL A 333 17.18 -19.95 -17.80
C VAL A 333 18.30 -18.96 -18.12
N THR A 334 18.82 -18.29 -17.11
CA THR A 334 19.90 -17.31 -17.26
C THR A 334 21.20 -17.86 -16.71
N GLN A 335 22.24 -17.88 -17.54
CA GLN A 335 23.59 -18.24 -17.09
C GLN A 335 24.22 -17.04 -16.35
N LEU A 336 24.49 -17.23 -15.07
CA LEU A 336 25.01 -16.23 -14.15
C LEU A 336 26.52 -16.40 -13.91
N GLY A 337 27.21 -15.34 -13.51
CA GLY A 337 28.60 -15.42 -13.06
C GLY A 337 28.74 -16.32 -11.82
N ALA A 338 29.89 -16.97 -11.65
CA ALA A 338 30.11 -17.96 -10.58
C ALA A 338 29.89 -17.44 -9.14
N GLY A 339 30.01 -16.12 -8.90
CA GLY A 339 29.82 -15.48 -7.59
C GLY A 339 28.47 -14.79 -7.38
N LYS A 340 27.52 -14.91 -8.32
CA LYS A 340 26.28 -14.11 -8.33
C LYS A 340 25.11 -14.85 -7.68
N ALA A 341 25.12 -14.99 -6.36
CA ALA A 341 24.04 -15.66 -5.63
C ALA A 341 22.78 -14.80 -5.56
N TYR A 342 22.92 -13.49 -5.43
CA TYR A 342 21.78 -12.59 -5.28
C TYR A 342 21.09 -12.29 -6.62
N ASP A 343 21.79 -12.40 -7.76
CA ASP A 343 21.14 -12.41 -9.09
C ASP A 343 20.18 -13.60 -9.22
N ALA A 344 20.54 -14.77 -8.66
CA ALA A 344 19.65 -15.93 -8.66
C ALA A 344 18.41 -15.70 -7.79
N ARG A 345 18.57 -15.06 -6.62
CA ARG A 345 17.45 -14.66 -5.75
C ARG A 345 16.53 -13.64 -6.41
N PHE A 346 17.11 -12.65 -7.11
CA PHE A 346 16.36 -11.71 -7.94
C PHE A 346 15.50 -12.45 -8.96
N LEU A 347 16.08 -13.38 -9.74
CA LEU A 347 15.36 -14.07 -10.81
C LEU A 347 14.24 -14.98 -10.29
N ASP A 348 14.44 -15.60 -9.13
CA ASP A 348 13.41 -16.42 -8.48
C ASP A 348 12.22 -15.56 -8.01
N LEU A 349 12.48 -14.46 -7.28
CA LEU A 349 11.43 -13.55 -6.84
C LEU A 349 10.75 -12.85 -8.03
N TYR A 350 11.51 -12.44 -9.05
CA TYR A 350 10.97 -11.91 -10.30
C TYR A 350 10.03 -12.93 -10.97
N GLY A 351 10.40 -14.22 -10.95
CA GLY A 351 9.56 -15.32 -11.43
C GLY A 351 8.25 -15.42 -10.67
N LYS A 352 8.25 -15.28 -9.33
CA LYS A 352 7.04 -15.23 -8.51
C LYS A 352 6.17 -14.01 -8.81
N ILE A 353 6.77 -12.82 -8.91
CA ILE A 353 6.05 -11.57 -9.20
C ILE A 353 5.37 -11.64 -10.57
N THR A 354 6.08 -12.12 -11.58
CA THR A 354 5.59 -12.14 -12.98
C THR A 354 4.80 -13.39 -13.35
N ASN A 355 4.62 -14.33 -12.43
CA ASN A 355 3.74 -15.47 -12.62
C ASN A 355 2.28 -14.98 -12.59
N PRO A 356 1.52 -15.09 -13.69
CA PRO A 356 0.13 -14.61 -13.73
C PRO A 356 -0.76 -15.24 -12.66
N ALA A 357 -0.43 -16.44 -12.18
CA ALA A 357 -1.23 -17.10 -11.16
C ALA A 357 -1.02 -16.54 -9.74
N ASN A 358 0.02 -15.71 -9.53
CA ASN A 358 0.28 -15.05 -8.26
C ASN A 358 -0.45 -13.69 -8.14
N GLY A 359 -1.20 -13.27 -9.17
CA GLY A 359 -2.17 -12.17 -9.04
C GLY A 359 -1.60 -10.76 -8.92
N TYR A 360 -0.30 -10.53 -9.14
CA TYR A 360 0.28 -9.18 -9.07
C TYR A 360 -0.19 -8.21 -10.16
N PHE A 361 -0.73 -8.74 -11.26
CA PHE A 361 -1.07 -7.97 -12.45
C PHE A 361 -2.49 -8.25 -12.90
N SER A 362 -3.17 -7.21 -13.39
CA SER A 362 -4.40 -7.36 -14.16
C SER A 362 -4.17 -8.07 -15.50
N PRO A 363 -5.23 -8.51 -16.20
CA PRO A 363 -5.12 -9.08 -17.55
C PRO A 363 -4.44 -8.17 -18.58
N GLU A 364 -4.49 -6.84 -18.39
CA GLU A 364 -3.82 -5.84 -19.22
C GLU A 364 -2.31 -5.72 -18.92
N GLY A 365 -1.81 -6.41 -17.90
CA GLY A 365 -0.44 -6.33 -17.41
C GLY A 365 -0.19 -5.12 -16.50
N ILE A 366 -1.24 -4.54 -15.91
CA ILE A 366 -1.14 -3.42 -14.97
C ILE A 366 -0.83 -3.98 -13.59
N PRO A 367 0.24 -3.54 -12.90
CA PRO A 367 0.50 -4.00 -11.55
C PRO A 367 -0.59 -3.47 -10.62
N TYR A 368 -1.17 -4.31 -9.78
CA TYR A 368 -1.99 -3.84 -8.66
C TYR A 368 -1.11 -3.21 -7.58
N HIS A 369 -1.71 -2.50 -6.62
CA HIS A 369 -1.01 -2.05 -5.42
C HIS A 369 -0.55 -3.25 -4.58
N SER A 370 -1.42 -4.24 -4.43
CA SER A 370 -1.15 -5.53 -3.77
C SER A 370 -1.94 -6.66 -4.40
N VAL A 371 -1.49 -7.90 -4.16
CA VAL A 371 -2.26 -9.10 -4.54
C VAL A 371 -3.55 -9.20 -3.74
N GLU A 372 -3.53 -8.83 -2.46
CA GLU A 372 -4.72 -8.80 -1.62
C GLU A 372 -5.54 -7.54 -1.91
N THR A 373 -6.87 -7.69 -1.98
CA THR A 373 -7.84 -6.62 -2.27
C THR A 373 -8.14 -5.73 -1.06
N LEU A 374 -8.29 -6.32 0.14
CA LEU A 374 -8.56 -5.57 1.37
C LEU A 374 -7.28 -4.96 1.95
N ILE A 375 -6.99 -3.74 1.51
CA ILE A 375 -5.92 -2.92 2.05
C ILE A 375 -6.27 -1.44 1.95
N VAL A 376 -5.97 -0.68 3.00
CA VAL A 376 -6.21 0.77 3.09
C VAL A 376 -5.00 1.43 3.74
N GLU A 377 -4.30 2.33 3.03
CA GLU A 377 -3.07 2.97 3.55
C GLU A 377 -2.65 4.25 2.82
N ALA A 378 -2.91 4.33 1.51
CA ALA A 378 -2.79 5.51 0.67
C ALA A 378 -3.74 5.38 -0.53
N PRO A 379 -3.64 4.31 -1.36
CA PRO A 379 -4.84 3.74 -1.97
C PRO A 379 -5.74 3.18 -0.87
N ASP A 380 -7.03 3.06 -1.20
CA ASP A 380 -8.06 2.58 -0.28
C ASP A 380 -8.67 1.25 -0.74
N HIS A 381 -8.09 0.61 -1.76
CA HIS A 381 -8.32 -0.77 -2.18
C HIS A 381 -7.08 -1.35 -2.89
N GLY A 382 -6.79 -2.63 -2.70
CA GLY A 382 -5.54 -3.27 -3.14
C GLY A 382 -5.40 -3.47 -4.64
N HIS A 383 -6.53 -3.58 -5.34
CA HIS A 383 -6.56 -3.61 -6.81
C HIS A 383 -6.77 -2.23 -7.44
N GLU A 384 -6.66 -1.17 -6.65
CA GLU A 384 -6.18 0.07 -7.22
C GLU A 384 -4.70 -0.10 -7.59
N THR A 385 -4.17 0.83 -8.37
CA THR A 385 -2.74 0.94 -8.62
C THR A 385 -2.34 2.40 -8.53
N THR A 386 -1.03 2.61 -8.49
CA THR A 386 -0.45 3.93 -8.34
C THR A 386 0.67 4.14 -9.35
N SER A 387 0.94 5.42 -9.65
CA SER A 387 2.15 5.80 -10.39
C SER A 387 3.42 5.28 -9.72
N GLU A 388 3.39 5.11 -8.39
CA GLU A 388 4.44 4.44 -7.64
C GLU A 388 4.62 2.99 -8.10
N ALA A 389 3.56 2.17 -8.12
CA ALA A 389 3.62 0.79 -8.58
C ALA A 389 4.16 0.69 -10.03
N TYR A 390 3.72 1.57 -10.93
CA TYR A 390 4.29 1.67 -12.28
C TYR A 390 5.78 2.01 -12.29
N SER A 391 6.22 2.95 -11.45
CA SER A 391 7.65 3.33 -11.36
C SER A 391 8.51 2.18 -10.83
N TYR A 392 7.99 1.38 -9.89
CA TYR A 392 8.64 0.16 -9.41
C TYR A 392 8.66 -0.96 -10.46
N LEU A 393 7.60 -1.10 -11.28
CA LEU A 393 7.59 -2.04 -12.40
C LEU A 393 8.69 -1.68 -13.39
N ILE A 394 8.80 -0.41 -13.78
CA ILE A 394 9.84 0.08 -14.70
C ILE A 394 11.23 -0.23 -14.13
N TRP A 395 11.45 -0.04 -12.83
CA TRP A 395 12.72 -0.30 -12.18
C TRP A 395 13.05 -1.80 -12.10
N LEU A 396 12.08 -2.62 -11.68
CA LEU A 396 12.20 -4.09 -11.67
C LEU A 396 12.62 -4.61 -13.05
N GLN A 397 11.99 -4.08 -14.11
CA GLN A 397 12.30 -4.47 -15.49
C GLN A 397 13.64 -3.95 -15.99
N ALA A 398 14.12 -2.80 -15.51
CA ALA A 398 15.48 -2.33 -15.78
C ALA A 398 16.53 -3.28 -15.17
N MET A 399 16.33 -3.71 -13.92
CA MET A 399 17.21 -4.69 -13.27
C MET A 399 17.17 -6.05 -13.95
N TYR A 400 15.98 -6.51 -14.39
CA TYR A 400 15.86 -7.72 -15.21
C TYR A 400 16.67 -7.60 -16.50
N GLY A 401 16.63 -6.45 -17.18
CA GLY A 401 17.46 -6.16 -18.35
C GLY A 401 18.97 -6.18 -18.04
N LYS A 402 19.39 -5.66 -16.88
CA LYS A 402 20.79 -5.73 -16.43
C LYS A 402 21.26 -7.17 -16.23
N ILE A 403 20.45 -8.01 -15.60
CA ILE A 403 20.83 -9.39 -15.26
C ILE A 403 20.77 -10.31 -16.50
N THR A 404 19.75 -10.16 -17.34
CA THR A 404 19.47 -11.10 -18.43
C THR A 404 19.93 -10.62 -19.81
N GLY A 405 20.07 -9.30 -19.97
CA GLY A 405 20.28 -8.64 -21.26
C GLY A 405 19.01 -8.46 -22.09
N ASP A 406 17.82 -8.82 -21.58
CA ASP A 406 16.53 -8.61 -22.26
C ASP A 406 15.90 -7.27 -21.85
N TRP A 407 16.04 -6.27 -22.72
CA TRP A 407 15.47 -4.93 -22.51
C TRP A 407 14.03 -4.78 -23.03
N SER A 408 13.44 -5.83 -23.60
CA SER A 408 12.06 -5.78 -24.08
C SER A 408 11.06 -5.53 -22.95
N LYS A 409 11.35 -6.04 -21.75
CA LYS A 409 10.48 -5.89 -20.59
C LYS A 409 10.48 -4.46 -20.03
N PHE A 410 11.65 -3.81 -20.01
CA PHE A 410 11.76 -2.39 -19.63
C PHE A 410 10.95 -1.50 -20.57
N ASN A 411 11.10 -1.71 -21.89
CA ASN A 411 10.33 -0.98 -22.88
C ASN A 411 8.82 -1.27 -22.77
N GLY A 412 8.43 -2.53 -22.56
CA GLY A 412 7.04 -2.94 -22.37
C GLY A 412 6.39 -2.31 -21.13
N ALA A 413 7.10 -2.25 -20.00
CA ALA A 413 6.62 -1.57 -18.79
C ALA A 413 6.32 -0.09 -19.05
N TRP A 414 7.19 0.59 -19.80
CA TRP A 414 6.97 1.99 -20.19
C TRP A 414 5.75 2.13 -21.11
N GLU A 415 5.56 1.21 -22.06
CA GLU A 415 4.39 1.21 -22.95
C GLU A 415 3.07 1.01 -22.19
N ILE A 416 3.03 0.13 -21.19
CA ILE A 416 1.85 -0.07 -20.33
C ILE A 416 1.57 1.22 -19.54
N MET A 417 2.60 1.81 -18.92
CA MET A 417 2.48 3.06 -18.17
C MET A 417 1.99 4.23 -19.05
N GLU A 418 2.55 4.41 -20.25
CA GLU A 418 2.09 5.44 -21.20
C GLU A 418 0.64 5.24 -21.65
N LYS A 419 0.22 3.99 -21.80
CA LYS A 419 -1.12 3.65 -22.29
C LYS A 419 -2.19 3.89 -21.24
N TYR A 420 -1.90 3.56 -19.98
CA TYR A 420 -2.91 3.46 -18.93
C TYR A 420 -2.78 4.48 -17.81
N MET A 421 -1.58 5.01 -17.54
CA MET A 421 -1.34 5.92 -16.41
C MET A 421 -1.03 7.36 -16.80
N ILE A 422 -0.53 7.59 -18.02
CA ILE A 422 -0.39 8.95 -18.57
C ILE A 422 -1.68 9.29 -19.35
N PRO A 423 -2.43 10.35 -18.96
CA PRO A 423 -3.65 10.73 -19.65
C PRO A 423 -3.38 11.05 -21.13
N THR A 424 -4.14 10.43 -22.03
CA THR A 424 -4.05 10.69 -23.47
C THR A 424 -4.67 12.04 -23.82
N HIS A 425 -4.52 12.52 -25.05
CA HIS A 425 -5.20 13.75 -25.47
C HIS A 425 -6.73 13.68 -25.29
N ALA A 426 -7.35 12.50 -25.44
CA ALA A 426 -8.79 12.34 -25.23
C ALA A 426 -9.19 12.52 -23.75
N ASP A 427 -8.27 12.24 -22.83
CA ASP A 427 -8.47 12.36 -21.38
C ASP A 427 -8.24 13.80 -20.89
N GLN A 428 -7.36 14.54 -21.56
CA GLN A 428 -7.01 15.94 -21.26
C GLN A 428 -7.22 16.90 -22.45
N PRO A 429 -8.42 16.92 -23.08
CA PRO A 429 -8.63 17.45 -24.44
C PRO A 429 -8.56 18.97 -24.56
N THR A 430 -8.69 19.70 -23.45
CA THR A 430 -8.90 21.16 -23.47
C THR A 430 -7.72 21.98 -22.99
N ASN A 431 -6.53 21.37 -22.82
CA ASN A 431 -5.29 22.08 -22.47
C ASN A 431 -5.00 23.33 -23.34
N SER A 432 -5.49 23.38 -24.58
CA SER A 432 -5.39 24.56 -25.45
C SER A 432 -6.04 25.84 -24.90
N PHE A 433 -6.94 25.75 -23.91
CA PHE A 433 -7.51 26.90 -23.20
C PHE A 433 -6.65 27.39 -22.03
N TYR A 434 -5.56 26.69 -21.70
CA TYR A 434 -4.68 27.08 -20.61
C TYR A 434 -4.07 28.45 -20.83
N ASN A 435 -4.11 29.29 -19.79
CA ASN A 435 -3.51 30.63 -19.81
C ASN A 435 -2.39 30.71 -18.78
N ALA A 436 -1.14 30.62 -19.24
CA ALA A 436 0.04 30.68 -18.37
C ALA A 436 0.17 31.98 -17.55
N SER A 437 -0.47 33.09 -17.97
CA SER A 437 -0.50 34.33 -17.17
C SER A 437 -1.56 34.31 -16.05
N LYS A 438 -2.44 33.31 -16.04
CA LYS A 438 -3.49 33.07 -15.05
C LYS A 438 -3.67 31.56 -14.86
N PRO A 439 -2.68 30.88 -14.26
CA PRO A 439 -2.57 29.42 -14.29
C PRO A 439 -3.69 28.72 -13.51
N ALA A 440 -4.20 29.33 -12.44
CA ALA A 440 -5.33 28.83 -11.65
C ALA A 440 -5.95 29.97 -10.81
N THR A 441 -7.19 29.78 -10.39
CA THR A 441 -7.84 30.61 -9.37
C THR A 441 -7.57 30.03 -7.98
N TYR A 442 -7.23 30.87 -7.01
CA TYR A 442 -6.90 30.46 -5.65
C TYR A 442 -8.12 29.91 -4.90
N ALA A 443 -7.91 28.83 -4.15
CA ALA A 443 -8.76 28.41 -3.03
C ALA A 443 -7.86 28.11 -1.82
N PRO A 444 -8.27 28.48 -0.59
CA PRO A 444 -7.53 28.11 0.62
C PRO A 444 -7.67 26.61 0.90
N GLU A 445 -6.63 26.00 1.43
CA GLU A 445 -6.77 24.72 2.13
C GLU A 445 -7.24 24.95 3.57
N TRP A 446 -7.94 23.96 4.12
CA TRP A 446 -8.41 23.97 5.50
C TRP A 446 -7.90 22.76 6.25
N ASP A 447 -7.64 22.94 7.54
CA ASP A 447 -6.96 21.92 8.33
C ASP A 447 -7.80 20.65 8.52
N GLN A 448 -9.12 20.75 8.41
CA GLN A 448 -10.09 19.67 8.62
C GLN A 448 -10.92 19.46 7.34
N PRO A 449 -11.55 18.29 7.13
CA PRO A 449 -12.45 18.09 5.99
C PRO A 449 -13.73 18.96 6.06
N SER A 450 -14.20 19.29 7.27
CA SER A 450 -15.49 19.96 7.48
C SER A 450 -15.68 21.36 6.86
N PRO A 451 -14.65 22.22 6.70
CA PRO A 451 -14.80 23.51 6.03
C PRO A 451 -14.84 23.43 4.50
N TYR A 452 -14.66 22.23 3.91
CA TYR A 452 -14.85 22.02 2.47
C TYR A 452 -16.36 21.93 2.15
N PRO A 453 -16.80 22.41 0.97
CA PRO A 453 -16.00 22.84 -0.18
C PRO A 453 -15.27 24.18 0.00
N ALA A 454 -13.99 24.23 -0.39
CA ALA A 454 -13.15 25.42 -0.29
C ALA A 454 -13.53 26.45 -1.38
N LYS A 455 -13.98 27.64 -0.96
CA LYS A 455 -14.47 28.66 -1.88
C LYS A 455 -13.36 29.28 -2.73
N LEU A 456 -13.54 29.33 -4.05
CA LEU A 456 -12.66 30.05 -4.96
C LEU A 456 -12.68 31.56 -4.66
N ASP A 457 -11.48 32.16 -4.60
CA ASP A 457 -11.29 33.58 -4.37
C ASP A 457 -10.47 34.21 -5.51
N SER A 458 -11.19 34.83 -6.44
CA SER A 458 -10.63 35.54 -7.59
C SER A 458 -9.95 36.88 -7.24
N SER A 459 -10.05 37.35 -5.99
CA SER A 459 -9.34 38.55 -5.55
C SER A 459 -7.86 38.28 -5.25
N VAL A 460 -7.49 37.02 -5.04
CA VAL A 460 -6.11 36.58 -4.83
C VAL A 460 -5.44 36.36 -6.18
N THR A 461 -4.36 37.09 -6.44
CA THR A 461 -3.63 37.01 -7.72
C THR A 461 -2.58 35.89 -7.68
N SER A 462 -2.74 34.88 -8.53
CA SER A 462 -1.72 33.86 -8.83
C SER A 462 -0.54 34.45 -9.64
N GLY A 463 0.62 33.80 -9.59
CA GLY A 463 1.75 34.14 -10.47
C GLY A 463 1.58 33.65 -11.90
N SER A 464 2.61 33.87 -12.73
CA SER A 464 2.68 33.32 -14.08
C SER A 464 3.41 31.98 -14.11
N ASP A 465 2.92 31.02 -14.89
CA ASP A 465 3.66 29.80 -15.26
C ASP A 465 4.73 30.14 -16.30
N PRO A 466 6.03 29.98 -15.98
CA PRO A 466 7.11 30.31 -16.90
C PRO A 466 7.50 29.16 -17.85
N ILE A 467 7.03 27.93 -17.65
CA ILE A 467 7.50 26.75 -18.38
C ILE A 467 6.52 26.21 -19.43
N ALA A 468 5.22 26.53 -19.36
CA ALA A 468 4.23 26.04 -20.33
C ALA A 468 4.60 26.31 -21.80
N ALA A 469 5.04 27.54 -22.11
CA ALA A 469 5.36 27.92 -23.49
C ALA A 469 6.60 27.20 -24.04
N GLU A 470 7.63 26.97 -23.20
CA GLU A 470 8.81 26.24 -23.63
C GLU A 470 8.54 24.73 -23.76
N LEU A 471 7.71 24.14 -22.89
CA LEU A 471 7.28 22.75 -23.00
C LEU A 471 6.51 22.53 -24.31
N LYS A 472 5.54 23.41 -24.61
CA LYS A 472 4.82 23.39 -25.89
C LYS A 472 5.78 23.52 -27.08
N SER A 473 6.75 24.43 -27.01
CA SER A 473 7.75 24.59 -28.07
C SER A 473 8.64 23.36 -28.23
N ALA A 474 8.96 22.65 -27.14
CA ALA A 474 9.80 21.46 -27.17
C ALA A 474 9.06 20.25 -27.75
N TYR A 475 7.79 20.05 -27.39
CA TYR A 475 7.06 18.80 -27.68
C TYR A 475 5.91 18.95 -28.67
N GLY A 476 5.55 20.17 -29.07
CA GLY A 476 4.53 20.43 -30.08
C GLY A 476 3.09 20.13 -29.63
N THR A 477 2.86 19.97 -28.33
CA THR A 477 1.54 19.72 -27.73
C THR A 477 1.35 20.57 -26.48
N ASP A 478 0.10 20.89 -26.17
CA ASP A 478 -0.29 21.50 -24.89
C ASP A 478 -0.49 20.44 -23.79
N ASP A 479 -0.57 19.16 -24.13
CA ASP A 479 -0.81 18.07 -23.19
C ASP A 479 0.37 17.89 -22.22
N ILE A 480 0.06 17.45 -21.01
CA ILE A 480 1.03 17.10 -19.98
C ILE A 480 1.46 15.64 -20.16
N TYR A 481 2.77 15.39 -20.10
CA TYR A 481 3.35 14.06 -20.14
C TYR A 481 3.93 13.71 -18.77
N GLY A 482 3.05 13.27 -17.88
CA GLY A 482 3.36 12.81 -16.53
C GLY A 482 2.24 11.89 -16.05
N MET A 483 2.56 10.98 -15.15
CA MET A 483 1.58 10.00 -14.67
C MET A 483 0.50 10.71 -13.84
N HIS A 484 -0.75 10.29 -13.99
CA HIS A 484 -1.70 10.47 -12.90
C HIS A 484 -1.29 9.57 -11.73
N TRP A 485 -1.69 9.87 -10.48
CA TRP A 485 -1.15 9.16 -9.33
C TRP A 485 -1.87 7.85 -8.96
N ILE A 486 -3.17 7.72 -9.21
CA ILE A 486 -3.98 6.56 -8.80
C ILE A 486 -4.96 6.11 -9.89
N GLN A 487 -5.26 4.82 -9.95
CA GLN A 487 -6.19 4.23 -10.90
C GLN A 487 -6.87 3.01 -10.28
N ASP A 488 -8.19 2.90 -10.47
CA ASP A 488 -8.99 1.73 -10.11
C ASP A 488 -8.89 0.72 -11.27
N VAL A 489 -8.06 -0.32 -11.11
CA VAL A 489 -7.66 -1.19 -12.23
C VAL A 489 -8.82 -2.08 -12.70
N ASP A 490 -9.57 -2.63 -11.75
CA ASP A 490 -10.67 -3.57 -12.02
C ASP A 490 -12.03 -2.87 -12.16
N ASN A 491 -12.05 -1.54 -12.09
CA ASN A 491 -13.25 -0.72 -12.08
C ASN A 491 -14.21 -1.10 -10.92
N VAL A 492 -13.66 -1.43 -9.74
CA VAL A 492 -14.43 -1.81 -8.55
C VAL A 492 -15.37 -0.70 -8.09
N TYR A 493 -14.93 0.56 -8.23
CA TYR A 493 -15.78 1.72 -7.96
C TYR A 493 -16.85 1.93 -9.02
N GLY A 494 -16.67 1.37 -10.21
CA GLY A 494 -17.68 1.37 -11.28
C GLY A 494 -17.79 2.68 -12.06
N TYR A 495 -16.79 3.56 -12.00
CA TYR A 495 -16.83 4.79 -12.79
C TYR A 495 -16.71 4.52 -14.29
N GLY A 496 -15.87 3.57 -14.72
CA GLY A 496 -15.59 3.30 -16.14
C GLY A 496 -14.86 4.45 -16.82
N ASN A 497 -13.85 5.02 -16.15
CA ASN A 497 -13.07 6.16 -16.63
C ASN A 497 -11.73 5.71 -17.25
N ALA A 498 -11.79 4.69 -18.11
CA ALA A 498 -10.62 4.15 -18.80
C ALA A 498 -10.04 5.12 -19.83
N PRO A 499 -8.75 4.99 -20.22
CA PRO A 499 -8.13 5.89 -21.20
C PRO A 499 -9.00 6.10 -22.45
N GLY A 500 -9.31 7.37 -22.73
CA GLY A 500 -10.17 7.83 -23.81
C GLY A 500 -11.67 7.81 -23.52
N LYS A 501 -12.11 7.45 -22.29
CA LYS A 501 -13.52 7.40 -21.86
C LYS A 501 -13.76 8.39 -20.72
N CYS A 502 -15.03 8.64 -20.43
CA CYS A 502 -15.44 9.50 -19.32
C CYS A 502 -16.74 8.98 -18.71
N GLN A 503 -16.61 8.33 -17.56
CA GLN A 503 -17.68 7.70 -16.80
C GLN A 503 -18.54 6.70 -17.62
N ALA A 504 -17.91 5.68 -18.22
CA ALA A 504 -18.60 4.62 -18.98
C ALA A 504 -19.45 3.67 -18.10
N GLY A 505 -19.29 3.77 -16.77
CA GLY A 505 -20.08 3.07 -15.76
C GLY A 505 -19.55 1.67 -15.39
N PRO A 506 -20.29 0.95 -14.52
CA PRO A 506 -19.81 -0.29 -13.90
C PRO A 506 -19.61 -1.47 -14.86
N SER A 507 -20.20 -1.41 -16.06
CA SER A 507 -20.02 -2.46 -17.07
C SER A 507 -18.72 -2.33 -17.87
N ASP A 508 -17.96 -1.26 -17.67
CA ASP A 508 -16.67 -1.12 -18.32
C ASP A 508 -15.62 -2.02 -17.66
N THR A 509 -14.76 -2.62 -18.46
CA THR A 509 -13.74 -3.60 -18.00
C THR A 509 -12.32 -3.01 -18.02
N GLY A 510 -12.19 -1.71 -18.25
CA GLY A 510 -10.90 -1.04 -18.35
C GLY A 510 -10.56 -0.25 -17.08
N PRO A 511 -9.27 0.03 -16.85
CA PRO A 511 -8.81 0.62 -15.61
C PRO A 511 -9.21 2.09 -15.54
N SER A 512 -9.88 2.51 -14.47
CA SER A 512 -10.55 3.79 -14.33
C SER A 512 -9.69 4.83 -13.62
N TYR A 513 -9.45 5.98 -14.25
CA TYR A 513 -8.82 7.11 -13.57
C TYR A 513 -9.74 7.68 -12.47
N ILE A 514 -9.27 7.64 -11.23
CA ILE A 514 -10.00 8.11 -10.03
C ILE A 514 -9.13 9.06 -9.21
N ASN A 515 -9.67 9.66 -8.16
CA ASN A 515 -8.89 10.39 -7.16
C ASN A 515 -9.61 10.32 -5.81
N THR A 516 -8.88 10.61 -4.73
CA THR A 516 -9.38 10.54 -3.35
C THR A 516 -9.12 11.85 -2.62
N PHE A 517 -7.88 12.09 -2.17
CA PHE A 517 -7.49 13.22 -1.33
C PHE A 517 -7.74 14.59 -1.98
N GLN A 518 -8.55 15.43 -1.32
CA GLN A 518 -8.91 16.79 -1.76
C GLN A 518 -9.17 17.77 -0.61
N ARG A 519 -9.23 17.32 0.66
CA ARG A 519 -9.80 18.07 1.78
C ARG A 519 -8.84 18.31 2.94
N GLY A 520 -7.57 18.54 2.60
CA GLY A 520 -6.58 19.12 3.50
C GLY A 520 -5.90 18.09 4.42
N PRO A 521 -5.07 18.56 5.37
CA PRO A 521 -4.08 17.73 6.04
C PRO A 521 -4.66 16.72 7.04
N GLN A 522 -5.92 16.85 7.45
CA GLN A 522 -6.58 15.89 8.33
C GLN A 522 -7.55 14.98 7.57
N GLU A 523 -7.64 15.06 6.25
CA GLU A 523 -8.31 14.01 5.48
C GLU A 523 -7.35 12.81 5.38
N SER A 524 -7.49 11.85 6.29
CA SER A 524 -6.84 10.56 6.15
C SER A 524 -7.46 9.75 5.00
N VAL A 525 -6.83 8.63 4.63
CA VAL A 525 -7.34 7.70 3.62
C VAL A 525 -8.78 7.24 3.93
N TRP A 526 -9.12 7.10 5.22
CA TRP A 526 -10.43 6.69 5.74
C TRP A 526 -11.53 7.73 5.55
N GLU A 527 -11.15 8.98 5.32
CA GLU A 527 -12.11 10.08 5.32
C GLU A 527 -12.48 10.54 3.92
N THR A 528 -11.89 9.94 2.88
CA THR A 528 -12.05 10.38 1.48
C THR A 528 -13.39 9.95 0.87
N VAL A 529 -13.83 10.72 -0.13
CA VAL A 529 -14.86 10.29 -1.09
C VAL A 529 -14.17 10.06 -2.44
N THR A 530 -13.94 8.80 -2.79
CA THR A 530 -13.36 8.42 -4.08
C THR A 530 -14.25 8.96 -5.21
N HIS A 531 -13.63 9.49 -6.27
CA HIS A 531 -14.34 10.20 -7.34
C HIS A 531 -13.57 10.12 -8.67
N PRO A 532 -14.24 10.28 -9.83
CA PRO A 532 -13.56 10.15 -11.11
C PRO A 532 -12.75 11.41 -11.46
N THR A 533 -11.66 11.22 -12.21
CA THR A 533 -10.90 12.34 -12.78
C THR A 533 -11.71 13.10 -13.83
N CYS A 534 -12.50 12.39 -14.65
CA CYS A 534 -13.48 12.98 -15.55
C CYS A 534 -14.86 13.01 -14.87
N ASP A 535 -15.29 14.20 -14.44
CA ASP A 535 -16.58 14.42 -13.81
C ASP A 535 -17.56 15.05 -14.81
N ASN A 536 -18.49 14.23 -15.31
CA ASN A 536 -19.54 14.61 -16.24
C ASN A 536 -20.93 14.69 -15.57
N PHE A 537 -20.97 14.61 -14.24
CA PHE A 537 -22.16 14.62 -13.38
C PHE A 537 -23.06 13.38 -13.52
N THR A 538 -22.49 12.23 -13.92
CA THR A 538 -23.25 10.95 -13.97
C THR A 538 -23.48 10.36 -12.57
N TYR A 539 -22.49 10.47 -11.69
CA TYR A 539 -22.52 9.98 -10.31
C TYR A 539 -22.21 11.14 -9.34
N GLY A 540 -22.34 10.92 -8.04
CA GLY A 540 -22.27 11.99 -7.04
C GLY A 540 -23.61 12.73 -6.90
N GLY A 541 -23.57 14.03 -6.60
CA GLY A 541 -24.73 14.90 -6.49
C GLY A 541 -25.07 15.63 -7.81
N ASP A 542 -25.84 16.73 -7.72
CA ASP A 542 -26.28 17.51 -8.88
C ASP A 542 -25.12 18.06 -9.75
N ASN A 543 -23.96 18.29 -9.13
CA ASN A 543 -22.74 18.81 -9.77
C ASN A 543 -21.62 17.76 -9.79
N GLY A 544 -21.97 16.48 -9.80
CA GLY A 544 -21.01 15.40 -9.61
C GLY A 544 -20.45 15.41 -8.19
N TYR A 545 -19.13 15.36 -8.07
CA TYR A 545 -18.42 15.42 -6.79
C TYR A 545 -17.79 16.80 -6.52
N LEU A 546 -17.85 17.72 -7.48
CA LEU A 546 -17.07 18.95 -7.46
C LEU A 546 -17.36 19.85 -6.25
N ASP A 547 -18.62 19.94 -5.85
CA ASP A 547 -19.10 20.78 -4.74
C ASP A 547 -18.95 20.14 -3.36
N LEU A 548 -18.32 18.96 -3.27
CA LEU A 548 -17.70 18.47 -2.04
C LEU A 548 -16.34 19.13 -1.77
N PHE A 549 -15.64 19.54 -2.82
CA PHE A 549 -14.24 19.95 -2.75
C PHE A 549 -14.04 21.45 -2.98
N THR A 550 -14.65 22.02 -4.01
CA THR A 550 -14.44 23.41 -4.42
C THR A 550 -15.76 24.15 -4.43
N GLY A 551 -15.82 25.32 -3.77
CA GLY A 551 -17.01 26.14 -3.71
C GLY A 551 -16.99 27.19 -4.84
N ASP A 552 -17.91 27.08 -5.79
CA ASP A 552 -18.06 28.02 -6.91
C ASP A 552 -19.51 28.48 -7.09
N ALA A 553 -19.71 29.56 -7.85
CA ALA A 553 -21.03 30.07 -8.22
C ALA A 553 -21.75 29.18 -9.24
N SER A 554 -21.01 28.37 -10.00
CA SER A 554 -21.52 27.41 -10.99
C SER A 554 -20.49 26.33 -11.27
N TYR A 555 -20.94 25.13 -11.61
CA TYR A 555 -20.06 23.99 -11.90
C TYR A 555 -20.14 23.59 -13.38
N ALA A 556 -18.98 23.24 -13.94
CA ALA A 556 -18.86 22.72 -15.30
C ALA A 556 -18.31 21.31 -15.25
N LYS A 557 -18.80 20.46 -16.18
CA LYS A 557 -18.21 19.15 -16.43
C LYS A 557 -16.74 19.32 -16.77
N GLN A 558 -15.88 18.53 -16.15
CA GLN A 558 -14.44 18.78 -16.18
C GLN A 558 -13.63 17.50 -16.02
N TRP A 559 -12.36 17.58 -16.39
CA TRP A 559 -11.36 16.56 -16.16
C TRP A 559 -10.23 17.15 -15.30
N LYS A 560 -9.61 16.34 -14.44
CA LYS A 560 -8.51 16.76 -13.55
C LYS A 560 -7.60 15.60 -13.19
N PHE A 561 -6.29 15.80 -13.28
CA PHE A 561 -5.28 14.82 -12.92
C PHE A 561 -4.29 15.43 -11.92
N THR A 562 -3.79 14.59 -11.04
CA THR A 562 -2.76 14.92 -10.05
C THR A 562 -1.60 13.96 -10.24
N ASN A 563 -0.38 14.49 -10.29
CA ASN A 563 0.84 13.71 -10.35
C ASN A 563 1.40 13.47 -8.94
N ALA A 564 2.09 12.34 -8.75
CA ALA A 564 2.97 12.08 -7.61
C ALA A 564 4.44 12.24 -8.07
N PRO A 565 5.12 13.36 -7.75
CA PRO A 565 6.43 13.69 -8.31
C PRO A 565 7.55 12.72 -7.95
N ASP A 566 7.44 12.07 -6.79
CA ASP A 566 8.38 11.03 -6.36
C ASP A 566 8.35 9.80 -7.29
N ALA A 567 7.16 9.42 -7.79
CA ALA A 567 6.99 8.30 -8.71
C ALA A 567 7.53 8.60 -10.12
N ASP A 568 7.21 9.78 -10.68
CA ASP A 568 7.79 10.22 -11.96
C ASP A 568 9.32 10.34 -11.86
N ALA A 569 9.84 10.85 -10.73
CA ALA A 569 11.28 10.90 -10.48
C ALA A 569 11.90 9.50 -10.39
N ARG A 570 11.24 8.54 -9.72
CA ARG A 570 11.70 7.14 -9.64
C ARG A 570 11.71 6.47 -11.02
N ALA A 571 10.74 6.77 -11.89
CA ALA A 571 10.75 6.27 -13.27
C ALA A 571 11.93 6.82 -14.10
N VAL A 572 12.29 8.10 -13.89
CA VAL A 572 13.49 8.69 -14.50
C VAL A 572 14.78 8.07 -13.95
N GLN A 573 14.86 7.85 -12.63
CA GLN A 573 15.97 7.15 -11.97
C GLN A 573 16.15 5.74 -12.53
N ALA A 574 15.07 4.97 -12.68
CA ALA A 574 15.11 3.65 -13.31
C ALA A 574 15.59 3.71 -14.77
N ALA A 575 15.17 4.72 -15.54
CA ALA A 575 15.62 4.91 -16.92
C ALA A 575 17.11 5.29 -17.02
N TYR A 576 17.67 6.00 -16.03
CA TYR A 576 19.11 6.24 -15.93
C TYR A 576 19.88 4.92 -15.84
N TRP A 577 19.50 4.08 -14.87
CA TRP A 577 20.15 2.79 -14.67
C TRP A 577 19.98 1.88 -15.89
N ALA A 578 18.78 1.82 -16.48
CA ALA A 578 18.53 1.07 -17.70
C ALA A 578 19.46 1.49 -18.85
N ASP A 579 19.64 2.79 -19.08
CA ASP A 579 20.52 3.30 -20.14
C ASP A 579 21.99 2.99 -19.85
N LEU A 580 22.45 3.18 -18.61
CA LEU A 580 23.82 2.87 -18.18
C LEU A 580 24.13 1.39 -18.40
N TRP A 581 23.30 0.52 -17.82
CA TRP A 581 23.42 -0.93 -17.89
C TRP A 581 23.29 -1.47 -19.32
N ALA A 582 22.35 -0.97 -20.12
CA ALA A 582 22.23 -1.36 -21.52
C ALA A 582 23.48 -0.96 -22.30
N LYS A 583 24.07 0.22 -22.05
CA LYS A 583 25.31 0.64 -22.70
C LYS A 583 26.51 -0.22 -22.31
N GLU A 584 26.62 -0.63 -21.05
CA GLU A 584 27.66 -1.57 -20.59
C GLU A 584 27.59 -2.91 -21.34
N GLN A 585 26.37 -3.35 -21.67
CA GLN A 585 26.12 -4.55 -22.46
C GLN A 585 26.23 -4.32 -23.99
N GLY A 586 26.51 -3.09 -24.46
CA GLY A 586 26.53 -2.74 -25.88
C GLY A 586 25.13 -2.65 -26.52
N LYS A 587 24.08 -2.57 -25.71
CA LYS A 587 22.65 -2.58 -26.06
C LYS A 587 21.92 -1.26 -25.84
N GLY A 588 22.63 -0.16 -25.55
CA GLY A 588 22.00 1.16 -25.30
C GLY A 588 21.03 1.62 -26.39
N GLY A 589 21.21 1.18 -27.64
CA GLY A 589 20.25 1.43 -28.72
C GLY A 589 18.85 0.85 -28.47
N GLU A 590 18.74 -0.28 -27.77
CA GLU A 590 17.48 -0.98 -27.47
C GLU A 590 16.58 -0.19 -26.52
N VAL A 591 17.15 0.64 -25.63
CA VAL A 591 16.40 1.42 -24.62
C VAL A 591 16.32 2.91 -24.94
N SER A 592 17.16 3.42 -25.83
CA SER A 592 17.33 4.85 -26.11
C SER A 592 16.04 5.63 -26.38
N ALA A 593 15.06 5.04 -27.07
CA ALA A 593 13.78 5.67 -27.34
C ALA A 593 12.97 5.90 -26.05
N THR A 594 12.93 4.89 -25.17
CA THR A 594 12.27 4.93 -23.87
C THR A 594 12.97 5.89 -22.92
N VAL A 595 14.31 5.91 -22.93
CA VAL A 595 15.11 6.89 -22.18
C VAL A 595 14.79 8.32 -22.63
N GLY A 596 14.60 8.56 -23.94
CA GLY A 596 14.13 9.85 -24.45
C GLY A 596 12.73 10.25 -23.96
N LYS A 597 11.85 9.28 -23.70
CA LYS A 597 10.54 9.53 -23.06
C LYS A 597 10.69 9.87 -21.57
N ALA A 598 11.62 9.24 -20.86
CA ALA A 598 11.95 9.60 -19.49
C ALA A 598 12.49 11.04 -19.39
N ALA A 599 13.35 11.47 -20.33
CA ALA A 599 13.79 12.86 -20.42
C ALA A 599 12.61 13.84 -20.61
N LYS A 600 11.60 13.44 -21.40
CA LYS A 600 10.36 14.21 -21.57
C LYS A 600 9.56 14.27 -20.27
N MET A 601 9.36 13.15 -19.57
CA MET A 601 8.68 13.11 -18.26
C MET A 601 9.38 14.04 -17.26
N GLY A 602 10.72 13.97 -17.15
CA GLY A 602 11.51 14.87 -16.33
C GLY A 602 11.36 16.36 -16.70
N ASP A 603 11.07 16.68 -17.96
CA ASP A 603 10.81 18.05 -18.39
C ASP A 603 9.49 18.62 -17.83
N TYR A 604 8.43 17.81 -17.85
CA TYR A 604 7.11 18.16 -17.29
C TYR A 604 7.10 18.10 -15.76
N LEU A 605 7.87 17.18 -15.16
CA LEU A 605 8.03 17.04 -13.72
C LEU A 605 8.52 18.33 -13.04
N ARG A 606 9.13 19.26 -13.79
CA ARG A 606 9.45 20.61 -13.29
C ARG A 606 8.25 21.37 -12.76
N TYR A 607 7.02 21.03 -13.11
CA TYR A 607 5.83 21.60 -12.46
C TYR A 607 5.81 21.38 -10.95
N ALA A 608 6.39 20.27 -10.46
CA ALA A 608 6.55 20.01 -9.04
C ALA A 608 7.50 20.99 -8.34
N MET A 609 8.30 21.76 -9.08
CA MET A 609 9.25 22.72 -8.50
C MET A 609 8.63 24.07 -8.14
N TYR A 610 7.36 24.29 -8.48
CA TYR A 610 6.70 25.58 -8.33
C TYR A 610 5.68 25.57 -7.19
N ASP A 611 5.58 26.70 -6.51
CA ASP A 611 4.49 26.99 -5.58
C ASP A 611 3.11 26.73 -6.22
N LYS A 612 2.14 26.25 -5.41
CA LYS A 612 0.81 25.84 -5.85
C LYS A 612 0.13 26.85 -6.78
N TYR A 613 0.21 28.14 -6.45
CA TYR A 613 -0.40 29.21 -7.24
C TYR A 613 0.65 30.13 -7.87
N PHE A 614 1.84 29.60 -8.11
CA PHE A 614 3.00 30.33 -8.64
C PHE A 614 3.30 31.60 -7.83
N LYS A 615 3.03 31.62 -6.52
CA LYS A 615 3.44 32.71 -5.65
C LYS A 615 4.95 32.75 -5.54
N LYS A 616 5.49 33.94 -5.30
CA LYS A 616 6.93 34.11 -5.09
C LYS A 616 7.37 33.28 -3.88
N ILE A 617 8.50 32.59 -4.01
CA ILE A 617 9.10 31.85 -2.89
C ILE A 617 9.72 32.82 -1.89
N GLY A 618 9.50 32.54 -0.61
CA GLY A 618 10.14 33.21 0.51
C GLY A 618 9.28 34.28 1.15
N ASP A 619 9.08 34.17 2.47
CA ASP A 619 8.30 35.10 3.31
C ASP A 619 6.85 35.31 2.80
N CYS A 620 6.27 34.29 2.17
CA CYS A 620 4.95 34.35 1.54
C CYS A 620 3.83 34.26 2.59
N VAL A 621 3.43 35.42 3.14
CA VAL A 621 2.39 35.54 4.17
C VAL A 621 1.25 36.44 3.71
N GLY A 622 0.03 35.96 3.92
CA GLY A 622 -1.24 36.54 3.48
C GLY A 622 -1.48 36.26 1.99
N PRO A 623 -2.59 35.63 1.59
CA PRO A 623 -2.81 35.23 0.18
C PRO A 623 -2.82 36.44 -0.78
N SER A 624 -3.39 37.58 -0.37
CA SER A 624 -3.39 38.82 -1.17
C SER A 624 -2.11 39.65 -1.02
N ALA A 625 -1.37 39.47 0.07
CA ALA A 625 -0.15 40.24 0.36
C ALA A 625 1.11 39.57 -0.22
N CYS A 626 1.14 38.23 -0.23
CA CYS A 626 2.19 37.46 -0.86
C CYS A 626 2.22 37.75 -2.37
N PRO A 627 3.34 38.26 -2.90
CA PRO A 627 3.46 38.64 -4.30
C PRO A 627 3.23 37.48 -5.26
N ALA A 628 2.55 37.77 -6.35
CA ALA A 628 2.51 36.89 -7.52
C ALA A 628 3.94 36.70 -8.08
N GLY A 629 4.32 35.46 -8.36
CA GLY A 629 5.61 35.15 -8.96
C GLY A 629 5.71 35.61 -10.41
N THR A 630 6.93 35.91 -10.85
CA THR A 630 7.29 36.28 -12.22
C THR A 630 8.56 35.56 -12.64
N GLY A 631 8.57 35.00 -13.85
CA GLY A 631 9.65 34.10 -14.26
C GLY A 631 9.75 32.91 -13.28
N LYS A 632 10.96 32.57 -12.86
CA LYS A 632 11.23 31.39 -12.01
C LYS A 632 11.30 31.68 -10.51
N ASN A 633 10.95 32.89 -10.05
CA ASN A 633 11.01 33.22 -8.62
C ASN A 633 9.88 32.60 -7.79
N SER A 634 8.96 31.88 -8.43
CA SER A 634 7.98 30.98 -7.80
C SER A 634 8.44 29.53 -7.76
N SER A 635 9.63 29.22 -8.29
CA SER A 635 10.24 27.90 -8.18
C SER A 635 11.01 27.78 -6.88
N HIS A 636 10.65 26.81 -6.04
CA HIS A 636 11.47 26.39 -4.91
C HIS A 636 12.52 25.35 -5.31
N TYR A 637 12.46 24.80 -6.53
CA TYR A 637 13.41 23.82 -7.08
C TYR A 637 13.50 22.50 -6.30
N LEU A 638 12.44 22.15 -5.56
CA LEU A 638 12.31 20.86 -4.87
C LEU A 638 11.21 20.04 -5.54
N MET A 639 11.20 18.73 -5.32
CA MET A 639 10.02 17.91 -5.61
C MET A 639 8.97 18.17 -4.53
N SER A 640 7.94 18.94 -4.87
CA SER A 640 6.78 19.12 -3.99
C SER A 640 5.89 17.88 -3.99
N TRP A 641 4.85 17.88 -3.15
CA TRP A 641 3.94 16.73 -2.98
C TRP A 641 3.16 16.37 -4.26
N TYR A 642 2.84 17.37 -5.08
CA TYR A 642 2.11 17.17 -6.33
C TYR A 642 2.30 18.33 -7.29
N TYR A 643 2.03 18.07 -8.57
CA TYR A 643 1.46 19.07 -9.44
C TYR A 643 0.14 18.53 -10.00
N ALA A 644 -0.77 19.41 -10.40
CA ALA A 644 -2.05 19.01 -10.94
C ALA A 644 -2.48 19.89 -12.11
N TRP A 645 -3.27 19.33 -13.01
CA TRP A 645 -3.81 20.03 -14.16
C TRP A 645 -5.23 19.54 -14.46
N GLY A 646 -6.03 20.42 -15.06
CA GLY A 646 -7.43 20.12 -15.34
C GLY A 646 -8.04 21.11 -16.31
N GLY A 647 -9.25 20.83 -16.76
CA GLY A 647 -9.97 21.69 -17.68
C GLY A 647 -11.43 21.31 -17.81
N ALA A 648 -12.24 22.23 -18.32
CA ALA A 648 -13.61 21.90 -18.69
C ALA A 648 -13.60 20.85 -19.81
N THR A 649 -14.44 19.83 -19.71
CA THR A 649 -14.72 18.92 -20.85
C THR A 649 -15.58 19.63 -21.89
N ASP A 650 -16.48 20.51 -21.43
CA ASP A 650 -17.26 21.39 -22.28
C ASP A 650 -16.41 22.56 -22.81
N THR A 651 -16.13 22.53 -24.11
CA THR A 651 -15.38 23.59 -24.79
C THR A 651 -16.04 24.97 -24.72
N SER A 652 -17.35 25.06 -24.42
CA SER A 652 -18.04 26.33 -24.24
C SER A 652 -17.73 27.01 -22.90
N ALA A 653 -17.32 26.26 -21.87
CA ALA A 653 -16.81 26.82 -20.62
C ALA A 653 -15.39 27.38 -20.78
N GLY A 654 -14.57 26.76 -21.63
CA GLY A 654 -13.38 27.38 -22.22
C GLY A 654 -12.23 27.71 -21.25
N TRP A 655 -11.92 26.83 -20.29
CA TRP A 655 -10.83 27.03 -19.34
C TRP A 655 -10.01 25.76 -19.10
N SER A 656 -8.75 25.95 -18.70
CA SER A 656 -7.86 24.92 -18.14
C SER A 656 -6.95 25.53 -17.09
N VAL A 657 -6.53 24.72 -16.13
CA VAL A 657 -5.74 25.12 -14.97
C VAL A 657 -4.51 24.23 -14.80
N ARG A 658 -3.47 24.79 -14.19
CA ARG A 658 -2.28 24.06 -13.71
C ARG A 658 -1.85 24.65 -12.37
N ILE A 659 -1.45 23.79 -11.45
CA ILE A 659 -0.88 24.14 -10.14
C ILE A 659 0.35 23.27 -9.89
N GLY A 660 1.35 23.84 -9.23
CA GLY A 660 2.39 23.04 -8.55
C GLY A 660 1.91 22.64 -7.15
N SER A 661 2.81 22.61 -6.18
CA SER A 661 2.47 22.50 -4.76
C SER A 661 3.45 23.30 -3.92
N SER A 662 2.94 23.96 -2.88
CA SER A 662 3.75 24.78 -1.98
C SER A 662 4.44 23.96 -0.89
N HIS A 663 4.17 22.65 -0.80
CA HIS A 663 4.64 21.75 0.26
C HIS A 663 5.66 20.77 -0.30
N ALA A 664 6.87 20.75 0.27
CA ALA A 664 7.94 19.83 -0.11
C ALA A 664 8.32 18.96 1.09
N HIS A 665 8.41 17.65 0.84
CA HIS A 665 8.74 16.63 1.85
C HIS A 665 10.12 16.02 1.53
N GLY A 666 10.97 15.79 2.53
CA GLY A 666 12.30 15.19 2.36
C GLY A 666 12.23 13.84 1.62
N GLY A 667 11.25 13.02 2.00
CA GLY A 667 10.93 11.74 1.35
C GLY A 667 10.72 11.76 -0.18
N TYR A 668 10.35 12.91 -0.76
CA TYR A 668 10.04 13.04 -2.20
C TYR A 668 11.25 13.42 -3.05
N GLN A 669 12.34 13.90 -2.45
CA GLN A 669 13.48 14.37 -3.23
C GLN A 669 14.21 13.19 -3.89
N ASN A 670 14.84 13.43 -5.04
CA ASN A 670 15.54 12.43 -5.81
C ASN A 670 16.78 13.03 -6.51
N PRO A 671 17.92 13.13 -5.79
CA PRO A 671 19.17 13.65 -6.36
C PRO A 671 19.69 12.83 -7.53
N MET A 672 19.42 11.52 -7.55
CA MET A 672 19.84 10.65 -8.66
C MET A 672 19.12 11.01 -9.96
N ALA A 673 17.79 11.19 -9.92
CA ALA A 673 17.01 11.68 -11.06
C ALA A 673 17.40 13.11 -11.46
N ALA A 674 17.62 14.00 -10.48
CA ALA A 674 18.04 15.37 -10.75
C ALA A 674 19.40 15.44 -11.46
N TYR A 675 20.37 14.64 -11.01
CA TYR A 675 21.67 14.46 -11.67
C TYR A 675 21.51 13.91 -13.10
N ALA A 676 20.67 12.89 -13.28
CA ALA A 676 20.43 12.32 -14.60
C ALA A 676 19.88 13.36 -15.58
N LEU A 677 18.88 14.16 -15.16
CA LEU A 677 18.26 15.19 -16.00
C LEU A 677 19.13 16.44 -16.19
N SER A 678 20.06 16.73 -15.27
CA SER A 678 20.95 17.89 -15.38
C SER A 678 22.24 17.60 -16.14
N SER A 679 22.78 16.40 -16.00
CA SER A 679 24.19 16.11 -16.29
C SER A 679 24.38 14.93 -17.22
N TYR A 680 23.45 13.96 -17.25
CA TYR A 680 23.57 12.76 -18.08
C TYR A 680 22.96 12.96 -19.47
N ASP A 681 23.81 12.90 -20.52
CA ASP A 681 23.46 13.33 -21.87
C ASP A 681 22.17 12.73 -22.45
N ALA A 682 21.90 11.44 -22.21
CA ALA A 682 20.73 10.77 -22.77
C ALA A 682 19.40 11.20 -22.11
N LEU A 683 19.46 11.75 -20.90
CA LEU A 683 18.29 12.14 -20.12
C LEU A 683 18.09 13.65 -20.03
N LYS A 684 18.94 14.46 -20.67
CA LYS A 684 18.77 15.92 -20.69
C LYS A 684 17.43 16.30 -21.33
N PRO A 685 16.57 17.06 -20.62
CA PRO A 685 15.31 17.53 -21.17
C PRO A 685 15.49 18.34 -22.45
N LYS A 686 14.49 18.28 -23.34
CA LYS A 686 14.53 18.97 -24.63
C LYS A 686 14.25 20.47 -24.51
N SER A 687 13.49 20.90 -23.50
CA SER A 687 13.17 22.32 -23.30
C SER A 687 14.42 23.17 -23.09
N ALA A 688 14.31 24.45 -23.44
CA ALA A 688 15.46 25.36 -23.44
C ALA A 688 16.09 25.56 -22.05
N THR A 689 15.32 25.32 -20.98
CA THR A 689 15.78 25.56 -19.60
C THR A 689 15.65 24.35 -18.68
N GLY A 690 15.13 23.22 -19.18
CA GLY A 690 14.92 22.03 -18.35
C GLY A 690 16.21 21.52 -17.70
N GLN A 691 17.29 21.40 -18.47
CA GLN A 691 18.60 20.96 -17.95
C GLN A 691 19.10 21.85 -16.80
N SER A 692 19.04 23.18 -16.94
CA SER A 692 19.55 24.11 -15.93
C SER A 692 18.65 24.20 -14.69
N ASP A 693 17.35 23.98 -14.85
CA ASP A 693 16.43 23.86 -13.71
C ASP A 693 16.72 22.62 -12.88
N TRP A 694 16.99 21.47 -13.52
CA TRP A 694 17.38 20.26 -12.82
C TRP A 694 18.74 20.37 -12.15
N ALA A 695 19.70 21.08 -12.75
CA ALA A 695 20.97 21.39 -12.09
C ALA A 695 20.75 22.20 -10.81
N THR A 696 19.87 23.22 -10.87
CA THR A 696 19.51 24.03 -9.69
C THR A 696 18.76 23.19 -8.65
N SER A 697 17.91 22.26 -9.11
CA SER A 697 17.15 21.36 -8.24
C SER A 697 18.06 20.36 -7.53
N LEU A 698 19.07 19.79 -8.20
CA LEU A 698 20.04 18.91 -7.58
C LEU A 698 20.73 19.60 -6.38
N ASP A 699 21.30 20.78 -6.61
CA ASP A 699 21.97 21.55 -5.55
C ASP A 699 20.99 21.84 -4.40
N ARG A 700 19.78 22.30 -4.75
CA ARG A 700 18.74 22.65 -3.77
C ARG A 700 18.26 21.46 -2.94
N GLN A 701 18.17 20.28 -3.54
CA GLN A 701 17.77 19.05 -2.84
C GLN A 701 18.83 18.60 -1.83
N LEU A 702 20.12 18.68 -2.18
CA LEU A 702 21.21 18.36 -1.26
C LEU A 702 21.26 19.33 -0.07
N GLU A 703 21.12 20.64 -0.32
CA GLU A 703 20.98 21.64 0.73
C GLU A 703 19.78 21.39 1.64
N PHE A 704 18.67 20.90 1.06
CA PHE A 704 17.44 20.60 1.81
C PHE A 704 17.64 19.41 2.76
N TYR A 705 18.34 18.37 2.31
CA TYR A 705 18.69 17.24 3.17
C TYR A 705 19.62 17.65 4.32
N GLU A 706 20.66 18.42 4.03
CA GLU A 706 21.58 18.94 5.06
C GLU A 706 20.81 19.79 6.09
N TRP A 707 19.91 20.66 5.61
CA TRP A 707 19.09 21.49 6.48
C TRP A 707 18.12 20.70 7.36
N LEU A 708 17.54 19.60 6.87
CA LEU A 708 16.58 18.78 7.60
C LEU A 708 17.23 17.72 8.50
N GLN A 709 18.53 17.53 8.42
CA GLN A 709 19.21 16.48 9.16
C GLN A 709 19.23 16.80 10.66
N SER A 710 18.59 15.93 11.45
CA SER A 710 18.51 16.02 12.91
C SER A 710 19.86 15.91 13.60
N ALA A 711 19.89 16.22 14.89
CA ALA A 711 21.06 16.01 15.75
C ALA A 711 21.53 14.55 15.71
N GLU A 712 20.61 13.59 15.69
CA GLU A 712 20.91 12.15 15.66
C GLU A 712 21.36 11.68 14.27
N GLY A 713 20.69 12.11 13.20
CA GLY A 713 21.08 11.81 11.81
C GLY A 713 19.93 11.56 10.83
N ALA A 714 18.72 11.30 11.33
CA ALA A 714 17.50 11.18 10.52
C ALA A 714 17.10 12.50 9.85
N ILE A 715 16.34 12.43 8.76
CA ILE A 715 15.88 13.58 7.97
C ILE A 715 14.46 13.99 8.38
N ALA A 716 14.27 15.23 8.84
CA ALA A 716 12.96 15.76 9.23
C ALA A 716 12.01 15.99 8.03
N GLY A 717 10.76 16.36 8.30
CA GLY A 717 9.67 16.37 7.33
C GLY A 717 9.93 17.22 6.10
N GLY A 718 9.97 18.54 6.23
CA GLY A 718 10.23 19.40 5.08
C GLY A 718 9.91 20.87 5.31
N ALA A 719 9.36 21.51 4.27
CA ALA A 719 9.04 22.92 4.30
C ALA A 719 7.81 23.26 3.44
N THR A 720 7.20 24.40 3.75
CA THR A 720 6.10 24.96 2.97
C THR A 720 6.27 26.44 2.65
N ASN A 721 5.92 26.84 1.43
CA ASN A 721 5.74 28.25 1.06
C ASN A 721 4.34 28.78 1.40
N SER A 722 3.39 27.90 1.72
CA SER A 722 2.00 28.23 2.05
C SER A 722 1.64 27.65 3.40
N TRP A 723 1.93 28.41 4.47
CA TRP A 723 1.59 27.95 5.83
C TRP A 723 0.09 27.63 5.94
N GLN A 724 -0.21 26.42 6.43
CA GLN A 724 -1.57 25.84 6.49
C GLN A 724 -2.31 25.80 5.14
N GLY A 725 -1.57 25.82 4.02
CA GLY A 725 -2.13 25.77 2.66
C GLY A 725 -2.97 26.99 2.27
N ARG A 726 -2.85 28.09 3.02
CA ARG A 726 -3.60 29.35 2.80
C ARG A 726 -2.74 30.60 3.00
N TYR A 727 -1.43 30.45 2.83
CA TYR A 727 -0.41 31.49 3.08
C TYR A 727 -0.62 32.17 4.43
N ALA A 728 -0.95 31.42 5.47
CA ALA A 728 -1.19 31.97 6.80
C ALA A 728 0.11 32.51 7.41
N THR A 729 -0.02 33.22 8.54
CA THR A 729 1.16 33.62 9.32
C THR A 729 1.67 32.41 10.10
N PRO A 730 2.94 31.99 9.92
CA PRO A 730 3.54 30.94 10.74
C PRO A 730 3.82 31.44 12.15
N PRO A 731 4.06 30.53 13.12
CA PRO A 731 4.57 30.90 14.43
C PRO A 731 5.80 31.81 14.36
N ALA A 732 5.91 32.76 15.30
CA ALA A 732 7.06 33.65 15.34
C ALA A 732 8.34 32.84 15.61
N GLY A 733 9.37 33.04 14.79
CA GLY A 733 10.64 32.33 14.90
C GLY A 733 10.68 30.97 14.19
N THR A 734 9.64 30.60 13.42
CA THR A 734 9.71 29.39 12.58
C THR A 734 10.92 29.44 11.65
N PRO A 735 11.83 28.44 11.69
CA PRO A 735 13.00 28.38 10.83
C PRO A 735 12.63 28.34 9.35
N THR A 736 13.51 28.85 8.50
CA THR A 736 13.26 28.91 7.06
C THR A 736 14.36 28.28 6.21
N PHE A 737 13.95 27.75 5.06
CA PHE A 737 14.80 27.28 3.97
C PHE A 737 14.50 28.08 2.72
N TYR A 738 15.40 28.98 2.32
CA TYR A 738 15.15 29.96 1.25
C TYR A 738 13.83 30.74 1.45
N GLY A 739 13.45 30.98 2.70
CA GLY A 739 12.22 31.66 3.11
C GLY A 739 10.95 30.80 3.09
N MET A 740 11.01 29.52 2.72
CA MET A 740 9.95 28.55 3.03
C MET A 740 10.02 28.15 4.49
N TYR A 741 8.90 27.90 5.15
CA TYR A 741 8.82 27.61 6.57
C TYR A 741 8.97 26.12 6.85
N TYR A 742 9.77 25.77 7.87
CA TYR A 742 9.88 24.39 8.35
C TYR A 742 8.52 23.80 8.73
N ASP A 743 8.26 22.62 8.22
CA ASP A 743 7.07 21.82 8.51
C ASP A 743 7.52 20.41 8.87
N GLU A 744 7.23 19.99 10.11
CA GLU A 744 7.56 18.67 10.62
C GLU A 744 6.82 17.55 9.87
N LYS A 745 5.61 17.86 9.37
CA LYS A 745 4.68 16.91 8.77
C LYS A 745 4.03 17.50 7.52
N PRO A 746 4.80 17.75 6.44
CA PRO A 746 4.26 18.33 5.23
C PRO A 746 3.05 17.56 4.71
N VAL A 747 2.00 18.29 4.35
CA VAL A 747 0.76 17.82 3.70
C VAL A 747 -0.18 17.01 4.58
N TYR A 748 0.23 15.90 5.19
CA TYR A 748 -0.69 15.03 5.94
C TYR A 748 -0.34 14.97 7.43
N HIS A 749 -1.39 15.07 8.25
CA HIS A 749 -1.33 15.09 9.71
C HIS A 749 -2.08 13.93 10.36
N ASP A 750 -2.85 13.14 9.60
CA ASP A 750 -3.51 11.91 10.06
C ASP A 750 -3.21 10.72 9.12
N PRO A 751 -2.12 9.97 9.38
CA PRO A 751 -1.07 10.29 10.34
C PRO A 751 -0.14 11.43 9.87
N PRO A 752 0.71 11.98 10.77
CA PRO A 752 1.80 12.88 10.37
C PRO A 752 2.71 12.24 9.32
N SER A 753 2.86 12.88 8.16
CA SER A 753 3.53 12.31 6.98
C SER A 753 4.95 11.80 7.24
N ASN A 754 5.76 12.52 8.02
CA ASN A 754 7.14 12.12 8.32
C ASN A 754 7.28 11.25 9.58
N GLN A 755 6.19 10.71 10.12
CA GLN A 755 6.31 9.71 11.18
C GLN A 755 6.74 8.34 10.63
N TRP A 756 6.61 8.10 9.33
CA TRP A 756 6.91 6.80 8.75
C TRP A 756 8.38 6.67 8.35
N PHE A 757 9.09 5.68 8.89
CA PHE A 757 10.50 5.42 8.58
C PHE A 757 10.75 5.07 7.11
N GLY A 758 9.74 4.57 6.38
CA GLY A 758 9.88 4.27 4.95
C GLY A 758 10.37 5.45 4.11
N PHE A 759 9.96 6.69 4.45
CA PHE A 759 10.48 7.87 3.78
C PHE A 759 11.97 8.10 4.01
N GLN A 760 12.54 7.66 5.13
CA GLN A 760 13.98 7.70 5.35
C GLN A 760 14.68 6.78 4.36
N ALA A 761 14.25 5.52 4.29
CA ALA A 761 14.86 4.49 3.45
C ALA A 761 14.76 4.85 1.95
N TRP A 762 13.56 5.16 1.44
CA TRP A 762 13.37 5.49 0.02
C TRP A 762 14.18 6.70 -0.45
N SER A 763 14.23 7.73 0.40
CA SER A 763 14.88 8.99 0.08
C SER A 763 16.40 8.89 0.16
N MET A 764 16.92 8.26 1.21
CA MET A 764 18.36 8.08 1.40
C MET A 764 18.95 7.07 0.42
N GLU A 765 18.16 6.12 -0.08
CA GLU A 765 18.59 5.28 -1.19
C GLU A 765 19.00 6.12 -2.41
N ARG A 766 18.19 7.12 -2.77
CA ARG A 766 18.46 8.02 -3.92
C ARG A 766 19.69 8.89 -3.68
N VAL A 767 19.94 9.29 -2.42
CA VAL A 767 21.17 10.00 -2.03
C VAL A 767 22.38 9.06 -2.12
N ALA A 768 22.24 7.81 -1.68
CA ALA A 768 23.28 6.78 -1.72
C ALA A 768 23.66 6.41 -3.16
N GLU A 769 22.69 6.28 -4.05
CA GLU A 769 22.93 6.10 -5.49
C GLU A 769 23.69 7.28 -6.10
N TYR A 770 23.24 8.51 -5.83
CA TYR A 770 23.92 9.70 -6.31
C TYR A 770 25.35 9.80 -5.78
N TYR A 771 25.57 9.51 -4.50
CA TYR A 771 26.90 9.42 -3.90
C TYR A 771 27.75 8.31 -4.56
N HIS A 772 27.15 7.15 -4.82
CA HIS A 772 27.83 6.05 -5.49
C HIS A 772 28.34 6.48 -6.87
N GLU A 773 27.48 7.08 -7.69
CA GLU A 773 27.80 7.48 -9.05
C GLU A 773 28.82 8.62 -9.10
N THR A 774 28.69 9.61 -8.22
CA THR A 774 29.45 10.88 -8.35
C THR A 774 30.58 11.04 -7.35
N GLY A 775 30.50 10.37 -6.20
CA GLY A 775 31.36 10.63 -5.05
C GLY A 775 31.14 12.01 -4.41
N ASP A 776 29.97 12.61 -4.61
CA ASP A 776 29.66 13.94 -4.06
C ASP A 776 29.85 14.02 -2.54
N ALA A 777 30.52 15.07 -2.09
CA ALA A 777 30.90 15.22 -0.70
C ALA A 777 29.72 15.65 0.20
N GLY A 778 28.74 16.40 -0.33
CA GLY A 778 27.55 16.80 0.41
C GLY A 778 26.64 15.60 0.66
N ALA A 779 26.39 14.81 -0.39
CA ALA A 779 25.68 13.54 -0.29
C ALA A 779 26.36 12.58 0.69
N LYS A 780 27.70 12.47 0.64
CA LYS A 780 28.46 11.69 1.63
C LYS A 780 28.24 12.18 3.06
N GLY A 781 28.32 13.49 3.30
CA GLY A 781 28.14 14.07 4.63
C GLY A 781 26.78 13.76 5.24
N VAL A 782 25.71 13.85 4.43
CA VAL A 782 24.36 13.45 4.84
C VAL A 782 24.31 11.96 5.14
N LEU A 783 24.83 11.11 4.25
CA LEU A 783 24.80 9.65 4.40
C LEU A 783 25.61 9.14 5.59
N ASP A 784 26.82 9.67 5.83
CA ASP A 784 27.67 9.24 6.94
C ASP A 784 26.89 9.32 8.26
N LYS A 785 26.25 10.47 8.51
CA LYS A 785 25.48 10.69 9.74
C LYS A 785 24.17 9.90 9.77
N TRP A 786 23.48 9.77 8.63
CA TRP A 786 22.23 9.02 8.56
C TRP A 786 22.45 7.51 8.75
N VAL A 787 23.48 6.94 8.10
CA VAL A 787 23.81 5.52 8.18
C VAL A 787 24.25 5.16 9.60
N ASP A 788 25.08 5.99 10.24
CA ASP A 788 25.46 5.79 11.64
C ASP A 788 24.24 5.72 12.56
N TRP A 789 23.27 6.63 12.39
CA TRP A 789 22.01 6.61 13.15
C TRP A 789 21.17 5.38 12.83
N ALA A 790 20.90 5.10 11.56
CA ALA A 790 20.02 4.00 11.16
C ALA A 790 20.56 2.64 11.61
N LEU A 791 21.87 2.43 11.52
CA LEU A 791 22.53 1.22 12.03
C LEU A 791 22.37 1.09 13.54
N SER A 792 22.50 2.19 14.29
CA SER A 792 22.32 2.19 15.74
C SER A 792 20.89 1.84 16.19
N GLU A 793 19.91 2.05 15.32
CA GLU A 793 18.50 1.73 15.53
C GLU A 793 18.07 0.41 14.85
N THR A 794 19.02 -0.39 14.36
CA THR A 794 18.74 -1.66 13.68
C THR A 794 19.19 -2.84 14.53
N THR A 795 18.34 -3.85 14.67
CA THR A 795 18.71 -5.13 15.28
C THR A 795 18.62 -6.24 14.24
N VAL A 796 19.68 -7.03 14.10
CA VAL A 796 19.66 -8.30 13.35
C VAL A 796 20.11 -9.42 14.29
N ASN A 797 19.22 -10.37 14.55
CA ASN A 797 19.44 -11.48 15.46
C ASN A 797 20.23 -12.62 14.78
N PRO A 798 20.90 -13.50 15.55
CA PRO A 798 21.64 -14.63 14.99
C PRO A 798 20.81 -15.65 14.19
N ASP A 799 19.49 -15.67 14.38
CA ASP A 799 18.55 -16.51 13.62
C ASP A 799 18.06 -15.86 12.31
N GLY A 800 18.58 -14.66 11.98
CA GLY A 800 18.21 -13.90 10.79
C GLY A 800 16.92 -13.09 10.95
N SER A 801 16.24 -13.13 12.10
CA SER A 801 15.16 -12.18 12.38
C SER A 801 15.73 -10.77 12.59
N PHE A 802 14.97 -9.75 12.21
CA PHE A 802 15.42 -8.35 12.30
C PHE A 802 14.31 -7.43 12.79
N GLN A 803 14.73 -6.27 13.28
CA GLN A 803 13.87 -5.14 13.60
C GLN A 803 14.53 -3.85 13.10
N VAL A 804 13.76 -3.05 12.36
CA VAL A 804 14.13 -1.71 11.88
C VAL A 804 13.14 -0.68 12.42
N PRO A 805 13.48 0.61 12.48
CA PRO A 805 12.53 1.64 12.92
C PRO A 805 11.25 1.63 12.10
N ASN A 806 10.13 1.93 12.75
CA ASN A 806 8.83 2.01 12.08
C ASN A 806 8.22 3.41 12.22
N THR A 807 7.81 3.77 13.44
CA THR A 807 7.25 5.09 13.75
C THR A 807 8.32 6.00 14.36
N LEU A 808 8.47 7.18 13.78
CA LEU A 808 9.34 8.25 14.24
C LEU A 808 8.52 9.34 14.96
N ARG A 809 9.14 9.94 15.97
CA ARG A 809 8.63 11.13 16.65
C ARG A 809 9.67 12.23 16.56
N TRP A 810 9.20 13.42 16.22
CA TRP A 810 10.04 14.59 16.01
C TRP A 810 9.82 15.61 17.12
N SER A 811 10.85 16.36 17.46
CA SER A 811 10.74 17.51 18.35
C SER A 811 11.78 18.58 18.04
N GLY A 812 11.44 19.82 18.36
CA GLY A 812 12.28 20.97 18.05
C GLY A 812 12.21 21.37 16.58
N ALA A 813 13.26 21.99 16.05
CA ALA A 813 13.28 22.51 14.68
C ALA A 813 14.73 22.70 14.19
N PRO A 814 14.99 22.69 12.87
CA PRO A 814 16.31 23.02 12.33
C PRO A 814 16.65 24.49 12.57
N GLU A 815 17.91 24.86 12.40
CA GLU A 815 18.31 26.26 12.30
C GLU A 815 17.78 26.90 11.00
N THR A 816 17.72 28.23 10.92
CA THR A 816 17.40 28.88 9.64
C THR A 816 18.54 28.67 8.65
N TRP A 817 18.23 28.16 7.46
CA TRP A 817 19.21 27.81 6.45
C TRP A 817 20.02 29.03 5.99
N ASN A 818 21.34 28.87 6.00
CA ASN A 818 22.27 29.83 5.42
C ASN A 818 23.26 29.07 4.52
N PRO A 819 23.11 29.10 3.19
CA PRO A 819 23.95 28.31 2.28
C PRO A 819 25.43 28.71 2.32
N SER A 820 25.77 29.90 2.82
CA SER A 820 27.16 30.34 2.96
C SER A 820 27.83 29.89 4.26
N SER A 821 27.04 29.46 5.24
CA SER A 821 27.50 29.00 6.55
C SER A 821 26.38 28.18 7.21
N PRO A 822 26.13 26.94 6.76
CA PRO A 822 25.14 26.06 7.37
C PRO A 822 25.42 25.89 8.87
N ALA A 823 24.38 26.00 9.69
CA ALA A 823 24.47 25.79 11.12
C ALA A 823 24.12 24.33 11.45
N GLU A 824 24.74 23.78 12.50
CA GLU A 824 24.38 22.45 12.99
C GLU A 824 23.03 22.49 13.69
N ASN A 825 22.15 21.54 13.38
CA ASN A 825 20.84 21.42 14.00
C ASN A 825 20.94 20.73 15.38
N THR A 826 21.35 21.45 16.41
CA THR A 826 21.48 20.87 17.77
C THR A 826 20.14 20.73 18.50
N ASP A 827 19.11 21.44 18.04
CA ASP A 827 17.78 21.50 18.67
C ASP A 827 16.71 20.74 17.86
N LEU A 828 17.07 20.03 16.80
CA LEU A 828 16.18 19.17 16.01
C LEU A 828 16.42 17.71 16.37
N HIS A 829 15.41 17.04 16.92
CA HIS A 829 15.55 15.68 17.45
C HIS A 829 14.55 14.70 16.84
N VAL A 830 15.00 13.46 16.69
CA VAL A 830 14.17 12.30 16.37
C VAL A 830 14.26 11.25 17.49
N THR A 831 13.16 10.54 17.72
CA THR A 831 13.15 9.30 18.52
C THR A 831 12.33 8.23 17.79
N VAL A 832 12.81 6.99 17.83
CA VAL A 832 12.07 5.82 17.34
C VAL A 832 11.03 5.42 18.40
N ALA A 833 9.76 5.44 18.03
CA ALA A 833 8.66 5.08 18.94
C ALA A 833 8.37 3.58 18.95
N ASP A 834 8.54 2.91 17.82
CA ASP A 834 8.40 1.47 17.67
C ASP A 834 9.22 0.94 16.49
N TYR A 835 9.35 -0.38 16.42
CA TYR A 835 10.12 -1.10 15.42
C TYR A 835 9.23 -2.11 14.69
N THR A 836 9.61 -2.44 13.46
CA THR A 836 8.91 -3.38 12.58
C THR A 836 9.87 -4.36 11.95
N ASN A 837 9.32 -5.44 11.40
CA ASN A 837 9.98 -6.36 10.48
C ASN A 837 9.43 -6.23 9.04
N ASP A 838 8.83 -5.08 8.70
CA ASP A 838 8.37 -4.75 7.36
C ASP A 838 9.47 -4.99 6.32
N VAL A 839 9.18 -5.88 5.37
CA VAL A 839 10.15 -6.36 4.38
C VAL A 839 10.39 -5.37 3.24
N GLY A 840 9.40 -4.53 2.90
CA GLY A 840 9.53 -3.54 1.82
C GLY A 840 10.45 -2.39 2.24
N VAL A 841 10.19 -1.79 3.39
CA VAL A 841 11.03 -0.73 3.97
C VAL A 841 12.43 -1.25 4.27
N THR A 842 12.54 -2.48 4.78
CA THR A 842 13.84 -3.12 5.05
C THR A 842 14.65 -3.33 3.77
N ALA A 843 14.01 -3.67 2.64
CA ALA A 843 14.69 -3.80 1.36
C ALA A 843 15.26 -2.46 0.85
N ALA A 844 14.48 -1.38 0.89
CA ALA A 844 14.97 -0.04 0.55
C ALA A 844 16.13 0.40 1.46
N TYR A 845 16.05 0.08 2.76
CA TYR A 845 17.13 0.33 3.69
C TYR A 845 18.38 -0.48 3.37
N ALA A 846 18.24 -1.78 3.08
CA ALA A 846 19.34 -2.63 2.64
C ALA A 846 19.99 -2.13 1.34
N LYS A 847 19.21 -1.60 0.39
CA LYS A 847 19.74 -0.92 -0.81
C LYS A 847 20.53 0.32 -0.48
N THR A 848 20.01 1.17 0.40
CA THR A 848 20.71 2.37 0.88
C THR A 848 22.09 2.00 1.43
N LEU A 849 22.14 1.03 2.34
CA LEU A 849 23.38 0.52 2.91
C LEU A 849 24.31 -0.10 1.84
N THR A 850 23.75 -0.80 0.86
CA THR A 850 24.50 -1.42 -0.24
C THR A 850 25.23 -0.37 -1.09
N TYR A 851 24.51 0.64 -1.61
CA TYR A 851 25.10 1.70 -2.42
C TYR A 851 26.12 2.53 -1.63
N TYR A 852 25.79 2.88 -0.38
CA TYR A 852 26.71 3.58 0.51
C TYR A 852 27.99 2.77 0.72
N ALA A 853 27.88 1.51 1.18
CA ALA A 853 29.02 0.66 1.46
C ALA A 853 29.91 0.40 0.22
N ALA A 854 29.29 0.23 -0.95
CA ALA A 854 30.01 0.02 -2.20
C ALA A 854 30.93 1.22 -2.55
N LYS A 855 30.52 2.43 -2.19
CA LYS A 855 31.30 3.65 -2.45
C LYS A 855 32.24 4.04 -1.30
N SER A 856 31.78 3.94 -0.06
CA SER A 856 32.51 4.35 1.14
C SER A 856 33.53 3.30 1.61
N GLY A 857 33.30 2.02 1.30
CA GLY A 857 34.03 0.90 1.86
C GLY A 857 33.58 0.52 3.28
N ASP A 858 32.45 1.04 3.75
CA ASP A 858 31.93 0.76 5.09
C ASP A 858 31.54 -0.72 5.25
N THR A 859 32.21 -1.40 6.17
CA THR A 859 32.02 -2.84 6.38
C THR A 859 30.79 -3.16 7.21
N GLU A 860 30.37 -2.28 8.11
CA GLU A 860 29.20 -2.51 8.97
C GLU A 860 27.91 -2.38 8.15
N ALA A 861 27.81 -1.34 7.32
CA ALA A 861 26.74 -1.17 6.36
C ALA A 861 26.66 -2.35 5.39
N LYS A 862 27.80 -2.80 4.82
CA LYS A 862 27.85 -4.00 3.94
C LYS A 862 27.33 -5.24 4.64
N THR A 863 27.79 -5.52 5.86
CA THR A 863 27.41 -6.73 6.60
C THR A 863 25.96 -6.69 7.02
N THR A 864 25.46 -5.53 7.48
CA THR A 864 24.05 -5.36 7.88
C THR A 864 23.11 -5.50 6.69
N ALA A 865 23.42 -4.86 5.56
CA ALA A 865 22.66 -5.02 4.32
C ALA A 865 22.53 -6.49 3.92
N LYS A 866 23.65 -7.22 3.95
CA LYS A 866 23.66 -8.66 3.65
C LYS A 866 22.76 -9.45 4.61
N ALA A 867 22.88 -9.18 5.91
CA ALA A 867 22.17 -9.91 6.94
C ALA A 867 20.65 -9.67 6.89
N LEU A 868 20.21 -8.45 6.56
CA LEU A 868 18.80 -8.13 6.32
C LEU A 868 18.25 -8.89 5.11
N LEU A 869 18.98 -8.90 4.00
CA LEU A 869 18.58 -9.63 2.79
C LEU A 869 18.55 -11.15 3.02
N ASP A 870 19.53 -11.69 3.72
CA ASP A 870 19.54 -13.11 4.10
C ASP A 870 18.38 -13.45 5.03
N GLY A 871 18.12 -12.62 6.04
CA GLY A 871 17.01 -12.78 6.97
C GLY A 871 15.65 -12.83 6.27
N MET A 872 15.38 -11.87 5.38
CA MET A 872 14.16 -11.87 4.56
C MET A 872 14.05 -13.12 3.69
N TRP A 873 15.15 -13.50 3.04
CA TRP A 873 15.17 -14.65 2.13
C TRP A 873 14.95 -15.97 2.86
N GLU A 874 15.55 -16.16 4.03
CA GLU A 874 15.53 -17.43 4.75
C GLU A 874 14.27 -17.60 5.61
N ASN A 875 13.71 -16.51 6.12
CA ASN A 875 12.65 -16.57 7.14
C ASN A 875 11.28 -16.07 6.68
N ASN A 876 11.17 -15.33 5.57
CA ASN A 876 9.94 -14.61 5.21
C ASN A 876 9.39 -14.95 3.83
N GLN A 877 9.83 -16.06 3.22
CA GLN A 877 9.30 -16.50 1.93
C GLN A 877 7.99 -17.28 2.04
N ASP A 878 7.11 -17.06 1.05
CA ASP A 878 5.99 -17.94 0.75
C ASP A 878 5.86 -18.19 -0.78
N ALA A 879 4.70 -18.68 -1.21
CA ALA A 879 4.43 -18.99 -2.62
C ALA A 879 4.29 -17.74 -3.51
N LEU A 880 3.87 -16.61 -2.94
CA LEU A 880 3.63 -15.35 -3.66
C LEU A 880 4.86 -14.46 -3.68
N GLY A 881 5.70 -14.50 -2.64
CA GLY A 881 6.88 -13.66 -2.55
C GLY A 881 7.61 -13.75 -1.22
N ILE A 882 7.92 -12.59 -0.67
CA ILE A 882 8.49 -12.40 0.67
C ILE A 882 7.59 -11.45 1.44
N ALA A 883 6.99 -11.90 2.53
CA ALA A 883 6.05 -11.12 3.32
C ALA A 883 6.08 -11.51 4.79
N VAL A 884 5.57 -10.63 5.65
CA VAL A 884 5.42 -10.86 7.09
C VAL A 884 3.99 -10.57 7.52
N PRO A 885 3.47 -11.25 8.55
CA PRO A 885 2.19 -10.89 9.15
C PRO A 885 2.26 -9.49 9.79
N GLU A 886 1.26 -8.65 9.50
CA GLU A 886 1.07 -7.32 10.05
C GLU A 886 -0.35 -7.16 10.64
N THR A 887 -0.44 -6.61 11.84
CA THR A 887 -1.71 -6.37 12.53
C THR A 887 -2.22 -4.97 12.21
N ARG A 888 -3.45 -4.88 11.68
CA ARG A 888 -4.08 -3.64 11.21
C ARG A 888 -5.06 -3.09 12.23
N ALA A 889 -4.52 -2.56 13.33
CA ALA A 889 -5.34 -1.96 14.39
C ALA A 889 -6.13 -0.73 13.90
N ASP A 890 -5.64 -0.07 12.85
CA ASP A 890 -6.28 1.05 12.15
C ASP A 890 -7.56 0.66 11.40
N TYR A 891 -7.82 -0.63 11.18
CA TYR A 891 -9.05 -1.09 10.50
C TYR A 891 -10.31 -0.97 11.37
N ASN A 892 -10.18 -0.44 12.59
CA ASN A 892 -11.33 -0.01 13.38
C ASN A 892 -11.97 1.25 12.79
N ARG A 893 -11.37 1.85 11.76
CA ARG A 893 -11.86 3.05 11.06
C ARG A 893 -12.76 2.74 9.87
N PHE A 894 -13.04 1.47 9.56
CA PHE A 894 -13.98 1.12 8.48
C PHE A 894 -15.39 1.67 8.72
N ASP A 895 -15.81 1.87 9.98
CA ASP A 895 -17.07 2.50 10.36
C ASP A 895 -16.95 4.00 10.72
N ASP A 896 -15.77 4.61 10.51
CA ASP A 896 -15.57 6.04 10.75
C ASP A 896 -16.49 6.86 9.83
N ALA A 897 -17.07 7.92 10.38
CA ALA A 897 -17.89 8.85 9.63
C ALA A 897 -17.06 9.62 8.59
N VAL A 898 -17.53 9.64 7.35
CA VAL A 898 -16.97 10.47 6.28
C VAL A 898 -17.71 11.80 6.28
N TYR A 899 -16.99 12.92 6.41
CA TYR A 899 -17.65 14.22 6.38
C TYR A 899 -18.32 14.45 5.01
N VAL A 900 -19.61 14.77 5.03
CA VAL A 900 -20.38 15.22 3.86
C VAL A 900 -21.18 16.46 4.28
N PRO A 901 -21.15 17.58 3.51
CA PRO A 901 -21.86 18.79 3.87
C PRO A 901 -23.35 18.57 4.13
N SER A 902 -23.89 19.18 5.18
CA SER A 902 -25.30 19.04 5.54
C SER A 902 -26.22 19.42 4.37
N GLY A 903 -27.08 18.48 3.96
CA GLY A 903 -28.04 18.67 2.86
C GLY A 903 -27.47 18.35 1.47
N TRP A 904 -26.18 18.05 1.36
CA TRP A 904 -25.61 17.43 0.17
C TRP A 904 -26.00 15.94 0.15
N THR A 905 -26.37 15.42 -1.01
CA THR A 905 -26.66 14.00 -1.22
C THR A 905 -26.27 13.60 -2.63
N GLY A 906 -25.76 12.39 -2.78
CA GLY A 906 -25.36 11.81 -4.05
C GLY A 906 -25.26 10.30 -3.99
N THR A 907 -24.83 9.68 -5.09
CA THR A 907 -24.67 8.22 -5.16
C THR A 907 -23.34 7.81 -5.80
N MET A 908 -22.68 6.81 -5.22
CA MET A 908 -21.60 6.06 -5.86
C MET A 908 -22.14 5.24 -7.05
N PRO A 909 -21.29 4.77 -7.98
CA PRO A 909 -21.77 4.02 -9.16
C PRO A 909 -22.47 2.69 -8.86
N ASN A 910 -22.13 2.01 -7.77
CA ASN A 910 -22.81 0.81 -7.28
C ASN A 910 -24.18 1.10 -6.62
N GLY A 911 -24.50 2.38 -6.38
CA GLY A 911 -25.75 2.82 -5.76
C GLY A 911 -25.63 3.23 -4.30
N ASP A 912 -24.43 3.15 -3.69
CA ASP A 912 -24.22 3.58 -2.31
C ASP A 912 -24.58 5.05 -2.14
N THR A 913 -25.34 5.35 -1.09
CA THR A 913 -25.75 6.72 -0.79
C THR A 913 -24.62 7.46 -0.11
N ILE A 914 -24.33 8.64 -0.63
CA ILE A 914 -23.38 9.58 -0.04
C ILE A 914 -24.20 10.70 0.59
N ASP A 915 -24.19 10.80 1.92
CA ASP A 915 -24.84 11.86 2.69
C ASP A 915 -24.14 12.07 4.04
N SER A 916 -24.68 12.94 4.90
CA SER A 916 -24.07 13.30 6.19
C SER A 916 -23.99 12.14 7.22
N SER A 917 -24.54 10.98 6.91
CA SER A 917 -24.46 9.76 7.73
C SER A 917 -23.51 8.70 7.17
N SER A 918 -22.90 8.95 6.02
CA SER A 918 -21.97 8.02 5.39
C SER A 918 -20.75 7.73 6.27
N THR A 919 -20.30 6.47 6.23
CA THR A 919 -19.04 6.01 6.79
C THR A 919 -18.08 5.61 5.67
N PHE A 920 -16.84 5.29 6.00
CA PHE A 920 -15.88 4.76 5.02
C PHE A 920 -16.44 3.55 4.26
N ALA A 921 -16.95 2.56 5.01
CA ALA A 921 -17.53 1.34 4.44
C ALA A 921 -18.85 1.59 3.71
N SER A 922 -19.71 2.51 4.19
CA SER A 922 -21.05 2.68 3.61
C SER A 922 -21.05 3.25 2.19
N ILE A 923 -19.95 3.86 1.75
CA ILE A 923 -19.76 4.36 0.37
C ILE A 923 -18.82 3.47 -0.45
N ARG A 924 -18.49 2.30 0.09
CA ARG A 924 -17.63 1.27 -0.49
C ARG A 924 -18.21 -0.11 -0.15
N SER A 925 -19.52 -0.30 -0.31
CA SER A 925 -20.20 -1.53 0.12
C SER A 925 -19.69 -2.78 -0.59
N PHE A 926 -18.98 -2.64 -1.71
CA PHE A 926 -18.29 -3.75 -2.37
C PHE A 926 -17.29 -4.45 -1.45
N TYR A 927 -16.81 -3.78 -0.40
CA TYR A 927 -15.99 -4.42 0.62
C TYR A 927 -16.73 -5.52 1.38
N GLU A 928 -18.06 -5.49 1.47
CA GLU A 928 -18.83 -6.56 2.11
C GLU A 928 -18.73 -7.89 1.34
N ASP A 929 -18.38 -7.83 0.05
CA ASP A 929 -18.12 -8.99 -0.81
C ASP A 929 -16.64 -9.41 -0.81
N ASP A 930 -15.75 -8.66 -0.12
CA ASP A 930 -14.33 -8.99 -0.04
C ASP A 930 -14.10 -10.25 0.81
N PRO A 931 -13.23 -11.18 0.38
CA PRO A 931 -12.98 -12.39 1.14
C PRO A 931 -12.54 -12.17 2.60
N ALA A 932 -11.78 -11.10 2.84
CA ALA A 932 -11.30 -10.78 4.18
C ALA A 932 -12.28 -9.94 5.02
N TRP A 933 -13.46 -9.58 4.49
CA TRP A 933 -14.42 -8.70 5.16
C TRP A 933 -14.85 -9.19 6.54
N SER A 934 -15.03 -10.50 6.68
CA SER A 934 -15.40 -11.13 7.96
C SER A 934 -14.43 -10.82 9.11
N LYS A 935 -13.15 -10.58 8.81
CA LYS A 935 -12.15 -10.13 9.80
C LYS A 935 -12.46 -8.70 10.28
N ILE A 936 -12.92 -7.83 9.38
CA ILE A 936 -13.32 -6.46 9.67
C ILE A 936 -14.60 -6.44 10.48
N GLU A 937 -15.63 -7.19 10.06
CA GLU A 937 -16.89 -7.29 10.81
C GLU A 937 -16.66 -7.74 12.25
N SER A 938 -15.80 -8.75 12.42
CA SER A 938 -15.41 -9.20 13.75
C SER A 938 -14.72 -8.11 14.54
N TYR A 939 -13.75 -7.40 13.95
CA TYR A 939 -13.03 -6.35 14.64
C TYR A 939 -13.95 -5.20 15.07
N LEU A 940 -14.84 -4.75 14.17
CA LEU A 940 -15.85 -3.72 14.45
C LEU A 940 -16.89 -4.19 15.49
N ALA A 941 -17.19 -5.49 15.56
CA ALA A 941 -18.01 -6.09 16.62
C ALA A 941 -17.27 -6.23 17.97
N GLY A 942 -16.01 -5.76 18.06
CA GLY A 942 -15.19 -5.76 19.26
C GLY A 942 -14.18 -6.92 19.35
N GLY A 943 -13.92 -7.60 18.24
CA GLY A 943 -12.89 -8.64 18.07
C GLY A 943 -11.46 -8.11 18.19
N ALA A 944 -10.46 -8.98 17.98
CA ALA A 944 -9.06 -8.56 17.94
C ALA A 944 -8.77 -7.81 16.63
N ALA A 945 -7.74 -6.97 16.64
CA ALA A 945 -7.28 -6.32 15.42
C ALA A 945 -6.88 -7.38 14.38
N PRO A 946 -7.34 -7.25 13.12
CA PRO A 946 -7.12 -8.26 12.11
C PRO A 946 -5.64 -8.29 11.69
N THR A 947 -5.15 -9.49 11.36
CA THR A 947 -3.78 -9.68 10.85
C THR A 947 -3.83 -10.15 9.41
N PHE A 948 -2.93 -9.59 8.60
CA PHE A 948 -2.78 -9.82 7.17
C PHE A 948 -1.32 -10.09 6.84
N THR A 949 -1.06 -10.77 5.73
CA THR A 949 0.27 -10.92 5.16
C THR A 949 0.18 -10.38 3.74
N TYR A 950 0.65 -9.15 3.53
CA TYR A 950 0.45 -8.44 2.26
C TYR A 950 1.61 -8.61 1.29
N HIS A 951 1.25 -8.74 0.02
CA HIS A 951 2.15 -8.78 -1.13
C HIS A 951 2.02 -7.49 -1.93
N ARG A 952 2.38 -6.36 -1.31
CA ARG A 952 2.42 -5.06 -1.99
C ARG A 952 3.42 -5.13 -3.15
N PHE A 953 2.98 -4.77 -4.36
CA PHE A 953 3.80 -4.87 -5.57
C PHE A 953 5.12 -4.11 -5.42
N TRP A 954 5.06 -2.87 -4.90
CA TRP A 954 6.24 -2.06 -4.69
C TRP A 954 7.23 -2.73 -3.74
N ALA A 955 6.77 -3.36 -2.66
CA ALA A 955 7.63 -4.00 -1.66
C ALA A 955 8.34 -5.21 -2.26
N GLN A 956 7.63 -6.04 -3.03
CA GLN A 956 8.23 -7.20 -3.71
C GLN A 956 9.24 -6.77 -4.77
N ALA A 957 8.92 -5.72 -5.54
CA ALA A 957 9.85 -5.12 -6.48
C ALA A 957 11.08 -4.57 -5.76
N ASP A 958 10.92 -3.91 -4.61
CA ASP A 958 12.02 -3.36 -3.81
C ASP A 958 12.95 -4.43 -3.27
N ILE A 959 12.39 -5.53 -2.76
CA ILE A 959 13.16 -6.70 -2.28
C ILE A 959 13.97 -7.30 -3.43
N ALA A 960 13.34 -7.49 -4.60
CA ALA A 960 14.06 -7.97 -5.78
C ALA A 960 15.19 -7.01 -6.15
N LEU A 961 14.89 -5.72 -6.30
CA LEU A 961 15.89 -4.68 -6.59
C LEU A 961 17.04 -4.69 -5.58
N ALA A 962 16.75 -4.91 -4.29
CA ALA A 962 17.78 -4.98 -3.26
C ALA A 962 18.73 -6.17 -3.43
N MET A 963 18.19 -7.33 -3.81
CA MET A 963 19.01 -8.48 -4.20
C MET A 963 19.86 -8.15 -5.43
N GLY A 964 19.27 -7.55 -6.47
CA GLY A 964 19.96 -7.16 -7.70
C GLY A 964 21.09 -6.15 -7.46
N SER A 965 20.84 -5.10 -6.68
CA SER A 965 21.85 -4.09 -6.35
C SER A 965 22.98 -4.66 -5.47
N TYR A 966 22.66 -5.54 -4.53
CA TYR A 966 23.70 -6.23 -3.73
C TYR A 966 24.58 -7.11 -4.62
N ALA A 967 23.96 -7.88 -5.51
CA ALA A 967 24.66 -8.70 -6.49
C ALA A 967 25.56 -7.82 -7.38
N GLU A 968 25.07 -6.69 -7.87
CA GLU A 968 25.81 -5.82 -8.76
C GLU A 968 27.06 -5.22 -8.09
N LEU A 969 26.90 -4.72 -6.87
CA LEU A 969 27.87 -3.82 -6.26
C LEU A 969 28.82 -4.51 -5.28
N LEU A 970 28.37 -5.60 -4.65
CA LEU A 970 29.07 -6.21 -3.51
C LEU A 970 29.40 -7.70 -3.68
N GLU A 971 28.97 -8.32 -4.78
CA GLU A 971 29.41 -9.64 -5.29
C GLU A 971 30.24 -9.53 -6.58
#